data_AF-A0A194VJS6-F1
#
_entry.id   AF-A0A194VJS6-F1
#
_cell.length_a   1.000
_cell.length_b   1.000
_cell.length_c   1.000
_cell.angle_alpha   90.00
_cell.angle_beta   90.00
_cell.angle_gamma   90.00
#
_symmetry.space_group_name_H-M   'P 1'
#
loop_
_entity.id
_entity.type
_entity.pdbx_description
1 polymer ?
#
loop_
_entity_poly.entity_id
_entity_poly.type
_entity_poly.pdbx_seq_one_letter_code
_entity_poly.pdbx_strand_id
1 'polypeptide(L)'
;MENTSKLENLPRETLQQIARYLHDTHQPSLYSFRLVNKTCYTATFPAVFRELHLDVRDGEALQGDVDALVKVLSRTGSARYVRSLSIKGYLRLDTGEETGADMSYDRERAIYWYKLMGFDEVLGDEEPLLHGWHCNRGPVEVTAEEDRAWAPVVHFVRALPHLTTLVYDCRNQFPPSLLDVLHSHHPQCRLHHLTFRLRSLRWDTPDRHEMAIATSPCLHRAEVRHAWRDSHGEDDFNEEAMLELVAGLAPNLKHLRMVYVVPILYSRVRRAPRAPWRGLPGFVPGRAAGSLTSLALVGDAIFSPDLFQTWSKHTRFHSLRHLTIGGGFDCHRGLNDEAMSWIAENGSFPCLRTLRVRIERDDEIVERPDYAKKTIAFFWVFKPLEELSVTGSLEPEILDSILARHGCALRTLRLCPSENPFAQVRPHIPMILRQEHVEQIQAQCPLLQNLAVPVKRTKSDSLEADMYKSFGKLERLHSLDLTLDCSDWRVMRDSTLADDPSFDEDDCRLFAGETNAHLKKGHIREAFMNCAVDEALARSIGETIYRAKIGTPLRSLKLYTTGGCNFGHTTTHWDTNDFVEHLSRSWLIRRSVRDDDDNNILVVELGRQARETRDKMLTEIYARRSETFHDCSAVHVFRRVWPPKEGSKDWRDDWASLRLQTY
;
A
#
# COMPACT_ATOMS: atom_id res chain seq x y z
N MET A 1 39.04 42.24 -7.62
CA MET A 1 37.66 42.23 -8.15
C MET A 1 37.25 40.77 -8.25
N GLU A 2 36.68 40.23 -7.18
CA GLU A 2 36.20 38.85 -7.17
C GLU A 2 34.87 38.78 -7.90
N ASN A 3 34.90 38.15 -9.08
CA ASN A 3 33.74 37.91 -9.91
C ASN A 3 32.95 36.76 -9.28
N THR A 4 32.18 37.03 -8.23
CA THR A 4 31.23 36.05 -7.68
C THR A 4 30.12 35.85 -8.70
N SER A 5 30.15 34.73 -9.42
CA SER A 5 29.09 34.35 -10.35
C SER A 5 27.80 34.16 -9.56
N LYS A 6 26.94 35.18 -9.54
CA LYS A 6 25.64 35.09 -8.87
C LYS A 6 24.77 34.06 -9.60
N LEU A 7 24.05 33.25 -8.83
CA LEU A 7 23.15 32.19 -9.32
C LEU A 7 22.14 32.71 -10.37
N GLU A 8 21.73 33.97 -10.24
CA GLU A 8 20.82 34.66 -11.18
C GLU A 8 21.38 34.91 -12.57
N ASN A 9 22.70 34.84 -12.76
CA ASN A 9 23.36 34.99 -14.05
C ASN A 9 23.45 33.68 -14.84
N LEU A 10 23.00 32.55 -14.26
CA LEU A 10 22.94 31.29 -14.98
C LEU A 10 21.89 31.33 -16.08
N PRO A 11 22.10 30.61 -17.20
CA PRO A 11 21.07 30.42 -18.22
C PRO A 11 19.77 29.89 -17.62
N ARG A 12 18.64 30.31 -18.20
CA ARG A 12 17.32 29.93 -17.72
C ARG A 12 17.13 28.41 -17.71
N GLU A 13 17.67 27.73 -18.70
CA GLU A 13 17.64 26.28 -18.86
C GLU A 13 18.35 25.59 -17.70
N THR A 14 19.49 26.13 -17.26
CA THR A 14 20.23 25.62 -16.09
C THR A 14 19.43 25.81 -14.81
N LEU A 15 18.80 26.98 -14.61
CA LEU A 15 17.94 27.21 -13.46
C LEU A 15 16.70 26.30 -13.46
N GLN A 16 16.15 25.99 -14.64
CA GLN A 16 15.06 25.03 -14.79
C GLN A 16 15.50 23.59 -14.49
N GLN A 17 16.71 23.20 -14.90
CA GLN A 17 17.28 21.90 -14.54
C GLN A 17 17.51 21.79 -13.03
N ILE A 18 18.01 22.85 -12.38
CA ILE A 18 18.12 22.91 -10.92
C ILE A 18 16.75 22.79 -10.27
N ALA A 19 15.75 23.55 -10.73
CA ALA A 19 14.38 23.45 -10.20
C ALA A 19 13.79 22.05 -10.38
N ARG A 20 14.04 21.40 -11.52
CA ARG A 20 13.60 20.02 -11.75
C ARG A 20 14.31 19.04 -10.82
N TYR A 21 15.62 19.18 -10.66
CA TYR A 21 16.38 18.36 -9.72
C TYR A 21 15.84 18.52 -8.28
N LEU A 22 15.59 19.76 -7.83
CA LEU A 22 15.00 20.03 -6.52
C LEU A 22 13.60 19.44 -6.38
N HIS A 23 12.78 19.50 -7.43
CA HIS A 23 11.47 18.85 -7.44
C HIS A 23 11.58 17.33 -7.26
N ASP A 24 12.50 16.70 -7.99
CA ASP A 24 12.67 15.23 -8.00
C ASP A 24 13.36 14.71 -6.72
N THR A 25 14.13 15.55 -6.02
CA THR A 25 14.91 15.16 -4.83
C THR A 25 14.31 15.63 -3.51
N HIS A 26 13.87 16.89 -3.41
CA HIS A 26 13.33 17.47 -2.19
C HIS A 26 12.42 18.68 -2.49
N GLN A 27 11.13 18.43 -2.70
CA GLN A 27 10.13 19.46 -3.03
C GLN A 27 10.15 20.70 -2.09
N PRO A 28 10.35 20.59 -0.76
CA PRO A 28 10.45 21.79 0.08
C PRO A 28 11.58 22.74 -0.35
N SER A 29 12.72 22.21 -0.79
CA SER A 29 13.83 23.02 -1.31
C SER A 29 13.47 23.76 -2.60
N LEU A 30 12.59 23.20 -3.44
CA LEU A 30 12.06 23.89 -4.61
C LEU A 30 11.28 25.15 -4.21
N TYR A 31 10.48 25.07 -3.14
CA TYR A 31 9.74 26.22 -2.64
C TYR A 31 10.67 27.27 -2.04
N SER A 32 11.72 26.88 -1.32
CA SER A 32 12.76 27.81 -0.86
C SER A 32 13.48 28.48 -2.04
N PHE A 33 13.88 27.71 -3.06
CA PHE A 33 14.54 28.23 -4.27
C PHE A 33 13.67 29.24 -5.02
N ARG A 34 12.36 28.98 -5.09
CA ARG A 34 11.37 29.88 -5.67
C ARG A 34 11.30 31.25 -4.98
N LEU A 35 11.64 31.33 -3.69
CA LEU A 35 11.58 32.57 -2.90
C LEU A 35 12.86 33.42 -3.00
N VAL A 36 13.93 32.92 -3.61
CA VAL A 36 15.24 33.60 -3.66
C VAL A 36 15.18 34.90 -4.48
N ASN A 37 14.68 34.85 -5.71
CA ASN A 37 14.51 36.02 -6.58
C ASN A 37 13.50 35.74 -7.72
N LYS A 38 13.20 36.76 -8.54
CA LYS A 38 12.23 36.65 -9.65
C LYS A 38 12.68 35.67 -10.75
N THR A 39 13.97 35.58 -11.03
CA THR A 39 14.51 34.67 -12.06
C THR A 39 14.30 33.21 -11.64
N CYS A 40 14.72 32.85 -10.43
CA CYS A 40 14.51 31.53 -9.83
C CYS A 40 13.00 31.22 -9.73
N TYR A 41 12.18 32.19 -9.31
CA TYR A 41 10.72 32.06 -9.28
C TYR A 41 10.16 31.60 -10.63
N THR A 42 10.48 32.27 -11.73
CA THR A 42 9.99 31.92 -13.08
C THR A 42 10.61 30.62 -13.63
N ALA A 43 11.83 30.27 -13.21
CA ALA A 43 12.47 29.02 -13.57
C ALA A 43 11.78 27.79 -12.96
N THR A 44 11.09 27.95 -11.81
CA THR A 44 10.35 26.83 -11.19
C THR A 44 9.05 26.44 -11.90
N PHE A 45 8.48 27.31 -12.74
CA PHE A 45 7.14 27.10 -13.31
C PHE A 45 6.97 25.76 -14.04
N PRO A 46 7.93 25.28 -14.87
CA PRO A 46 7.80 24.00 -15.54
C PRO A 46 7.78 22.79 -14.60
N ALA A 47 8.34 22.91 -13.39
CA ALA A 47 8.31 21.85 -12.38
C ALA A 47 7.03 21.94 -11.53
N VAL A 48 6.68 23.15 -11.06
CA VAL A 48 5.54 23.37 -10.16
C VAL A 48 4.18 23.17 -10.84
N PHE A 49 4.01 23.66 -12.08
CA PHE A 49 2.72 23.62 -12.77
C PHE A 49 2.57 22.40 -13.69
N ARG A 50 3.49 21.44 -13.63
CA ARG A 50 3.44 20.25 -14.48
C ARG A 50 2.24 19.36 -14.15
N GLU A 51 1.95 19.24 -12.86
CA GLU A 51 0.92 18.38 -12.30
C GLU A 51 0.00 19.24 -11.44
N LEU A 52 -1.30 19.17 -11.73
CA LEU A 52 -2.33 19.87 -10.99
C LEU A 52 -3.25 18.87 -10.33
N HIS A 53 -3.71 19.19 -9.12
CA HIS A 53 -4.62 18.37 -8.34
C HIS A 53 -5.88 19.18 -8.01
N LEU A 54 -7.04 18.55 -8.17
CA LEU A 54 -8.35 19.08 -7.84
C LEU A 54 -9.07 18.11 -6.90
N ASP A 55 -9.50 18.62 -5.75
CA ASP A 55 -10.28 17.87 -4.77
C ASP A 55 -11.76 18.29 -4.84
N VAL A 56 -12.60 17.39 -5.33
CA VAL A 56 -14.03 17.61 -5.59
C VAL A 56 -14.85 17.30 -4.35
N ARG A 57 -15.69 18.27 -3.94
CA ARG A 57 -16.60 18.17 -2.78
C ARG A 57 -18.04 18.52 -3.16
N ASP A 58 -18.21 19.68 -3.77
CA ASP A 58 -19.49 20.21 -4.25
C ASP A 58 -19.22 21.12 -5.47
N GLY A 59 -20.29 21.52 -6.16
CA GLY A 59 -20.18 22.28 -7.40
C GLY A 59 -19.62 23.70 -7.23
N GLU A 60 -19.94 24.37 -6.12
CA GLU A 60 -19.48 25.75 -5.87
C GLU A 60 -17.99 25.78 -5.51
N ALA A 61 -17.57 24.89 -4.62
CA ALA A 61 -16.16 24.71 -4.28
C ALA A 61 -15.34 24.33 -5.50
N LEU A 62 -15.85 23.43 -6.36
CA LEU A 62 -15.18 23.04 -7.60
C LEU A 62 -14.99 24.23 -8.55
N GLN A 63 -16.02 25.06 -8.73
CA GLN A 63 -15.91 26.30 -9.53
C GLN A 63 -14.86 27.24 -8.94
N GLY A 64 -14.90 27.48 -7.62
CA GLY A 64 -13.94 28.36 -6.92
C GLY A 64 -12.49 27.89 -7.06
N ASP A 65 -12.24 26.58 -6.92
CA ASP A 65 -10.92 25.98 -7.06
C ASP A 65 -10.40 26.08 -8.50
N VAL A 66 -11.26 25.82 -9.48
CA VAL A 66 -10.92 25.98 -10.91
C VAL A 66 -10.62 27.45 -11.24
N ASP A 67 -11.43 28.40 -10.77
CA ASP A 67 -11.21 29.83 -11.02
C ASP A 67 -9.90 30.32 -10.39
N ALA A 68 -9.57 29.82 -9.19
CA ALA A 68 -8.30 30.10 -8.55
C ALA A 68 -7.11 29.59 -9.40
N LEU A 69 -7.21 28.37 -9.93
CA LEU A 69 -6.19 27.82 -10.83
C LEU A 69 -6.08 28.60 -12.14
N VAL A 70 -7.20 28.92 -12.79
CA VAL A 70 -7.24 29.70 -14.03
C VAL A 70 -6.59 31.07 -13.82
N LYS A 71 -6.90 31.75 -12.71
CA LYS A 71 -6.30 33.04 -12.35
C LYS A 71 -4.79 32.93 -12.15
N VAL A 72 -4.32 31.89 -11.45
CA VAL A 72 -2.89 31.67 -11.22
C VAL A 72 -2.15 31.35 -12.51
N LEU A 73 -2.70 30.48 -13.36
CA LEU A 73 -2.09 30.08 -14.63
C LEU A 73 -2.07 31.22 -15.64
N SER A 74 -3.14 32.02 -15.71
CA SER A 74 -3.22 33.19 -16.58
C SER A 74 -2.21 34.27 -16.17
N ARG A 75 -2.12 34.57 -14.86
CA ARG A 75 -1.15 35.54 -14.31
C ARG A 75 0.30 35.13 -14.59
N THR A 76 0.59 33.84 -14.60
CA THR A 76 1.95 33.31 -14.74
C THR A 76 2.30 32.86 -16.17
N GLY A 77 1.33 32.82 -17.08
CA GLY A 77 1.50 32.25 -18.42
C GLY A 77 1.90 30.77 -18.39
N SER A 78 1.49 30.03 -17.35
CA SER A 78 2.00 28.68 -17.05
C SER A 78 1.14 27.53 -17.58
N ALA A 79 -0.02 27.81 -18.20
CA ALA A 79 -0.92 26.78 -18.74
C ALA A 79 -0.20 25.82 -19.71
N ARG A 80 0.79 26.31 -20.48
CA ARG A 80 1.62 25.51 -21.39
C ARG A 80 2.51 24.47 -20.70
N TYR A 81 2.73 24.58 -19.40
CA TYR A 81 3.55 23.63 -18.65
C TYR A 81 2.74 22.47 -18.07
N VAL A 82 1.41 22.61 -18.00
CA VAL A 82 0.53 21.56 -17.48
C VAL A 82 0.58 20.34 -18.39
N ARG A 83 0.83 19.18 -17.81
CA ARG A 83 0.90 17.87 -18.49
C ARG A 83 -0.04 16.86 -17.87
N SER A 84 -0.27 16.95 -16.57
CA SER A 84 -1.15 16.05 -15.83
C SER A 84 -2.18 16.84 -15.01
N LEU A 85 -3.44 16.42 -15.08
CA LEU A 85 -4.50 16.88 -14.18
C LEU A 85 -5.02 15.67 -13.42
N SER A 86 -5.03 15.75 -12.10
CA SER A 86 -5.60 14.74 -11.20
C SER A 86 -6.85 15.31 -10.54
N ILE A 87 -7.96 14.60 -10.68
CA ILE A 87 -9.26 14.95 -10.10
C ILE A 87 -9.62 13.84 -9.11
N LYS A 88 -9.88 14.20 -7.87
CA LYS A 88 -10.19 13.26 -6.80
C LYS A 88 -11.39 13.71 -6.00
N GLY A 89 -12.19 12.79 -5.47
CA GLY A 89 -13.23 13.10 -4.48
C GLY A 89 -14.63 12.68 -4.89
N TYR A 90 -15.64 13.47 -4.53
CA TYR A 90 -17.04 13.19 -4.81
C TYR A 90 -17.82 14.49 -4.96
N LEU A 91 -18.48 14.67 -6.10
CA LEU A 91 -19.36 15.80 -6.36
C LEU A 91 -20.73 15.53 -5.75
N ARG A 92 -21.07 16.27 -4.69
CA ARG A 92 -22.39 16.25 -4.06
C ARG A 92 -23.32 17.23 -4.78
N LEU A 93 -24.54 16.78 -5.07
CA LEU A 93 -25.61 17.63 -5.60
C LEU A 93 -26.62 17.91 -4.48
N ASP A 94 -27.10 19.15 -4.39
CA ASP A 94 -28.03 19.65 -3.38
C ASP A 94 -29.49 19.19 -3.64
N THR A 95 -29.70 17.95 -4.08
CA THR A 95 -31.01 17.49 -4.55
C THR A 95 -32.01 17.15 -3.45
N GLY A 96 -31.71 17.39 -2.16
CA GLY A 96 -32.65 17.21 -1.04
C GLY A 96 -33.12 15.77 -0.79
N GLU A 97 -32.86 14.85 -1.71
CA GLU A 97 -32.95 13.42 -1.50
C GLU A 97 -31.70 12.98 -0.75
N GLU A 98 -31.85 12.81 0.57
CA GLU A 98 -31.08 11.80 1.27
C GLU A 98 -31.35 10.46 0.56
N THR A 99 -30.58 10.15 -0.48
CA THR A 99 -30.52 8.79 -1.02
C THR A 99 -30.19 7.89 0.18
N GLY A 100 -31.18 7.10 0.59
CA GLY A 100 -31.37 6.69 1.97
C GLY A 100 -30.14 6.18 2.70
N ALA A 101 -30.04 6.53 3.99
CA ALA A 101 -29.09 6.02 4.97
C ALA A 101 -27.71 5.69 4.35
N ASP A 102 -26.99 6.75 3.96
CA ASP A 102 -25.57 6.79 3.60
C ASP A 102 -24.87 5.41 3.58
N MET A 103 -25.13 4.64 2.51
CA MET A 103 -24.51 3.32 2.24
C MET A 103 -23.01 3.44 1.88
N SER A 104 -22.36 4.53 2.32
CA SER A 104 -20.93 4.83 2.27
C SER A 104 -20.20 4.56 3.60
N TYR A 105 -20.94 4.24 4.67
CA TYR A 105 -20.40 4.15 6.03
C TYR A 105 -19.22 3.15 6.18
N ASP A 106 -19.21 2.01 5.47
CA ASP A 106 -18.18 0.98 5.67
C ASP A 106 -16.94 1.08 4.74
N ARG A 107 -17.07 1.60 3.49
CA ARG A 107 -15.90 1.95 2.66
C ARG A 107 -15.07 3.02 3.35
N GLU A 108 -15.76 4.01 3.91
CA GLU A 108 -15.12 5.04 4.70
C GLU A 108 -14.51 4.42 5.93
N ARG A 109 -15.16 3.50 6.65
CA ARG A 109 -14.55 2.85 7.82
C ARG A 109 -13.26 2.09 7.55
N ALA A 110 -13.15 1.23 6.52
CA ALA A 110 -11.90 0.49 6.29
C ALA A 110 -10.74 1.44 5.93
N ILE A 111 -10.99 2.40 5.03
CA ILE A 111 -10.01 3.42 4.63
C ILE A 111 -9.72 4.39 5.78
N TYR A 112 -10.74 4.74 6.57
CA TYR A 112 -10.66 5.61 7.73
C TYR A 112 -9.86 4.94 8.84
N TRP A 113 -10.13 3.68 9.16
CA TRP A 113 -9.34 2.90 10.10
C TRP A 113 -7.89 2.81 9.64
N TYR A 114 -7.66 2.47 8.37
CA TYR A 114 -6.32 2.43 7.79
C TYR A 114 -5.56 3.76 7.97
N LYS A 115 -6.23 4.90 7.73
CA LYS A 115 -5.69 6.24 7.96
C LYS A 115 -5.57 6.61 9.43
N LEU A 116 -6.50 6.18 10.28
CA LEU A 116 -6.49 6.40 11.73
C LEU A 116 -5.34 5.64 12.41
N MET A 117 -4.89 4.55 11.78
CA MET A 117 -3.67 3.83 12.14
C MET A 117 -2.41 4.45 11.54
N GLY A 118 -2.53 5.47 10.68
CA GLY A 118 -1.41 6.13 10.00
C GLY A 118 -0.76 5.27 8.91
N PHE A 119 -1.42 4.18 8.48
CA PHE A 119 -0.83 3.23 7.54
C PHE A 119 -0.65 3.79 6.13
N ASP A 120 -1.37 4.84 5.74
CA ASP A 120 -1.13 5.53 4.47
C ASP A 120 0.25 6.20 4.42
N GLU A 121 0.72 6.73 5.54
CA GLU A 121 2.08 7.25 5.65
C GLU A 121 3.12 6.12 5.85
N VAL A 122 2.74 5.08 6.61
CA VAL A 122 3.64 4.01 7.06
C VAL A 122 3.80 2.87 6.05
N LEU A 123 2.86 2.60 5.15
CA LEU A 123 2.97 1.52 4.17
C LEU A 123 3.04 2.02 2.73
N GLY A 124 2.76 3.31 2.50
CA GLY A 124 2.92 3.98 1.21
C GLY A 124 1.95 3.44 0.15
N ASP A 125 2.48 2.68 -0.81
CA ASP A 125 1.70 2.14 -1.95
C ASP A 125 0.84 0.90 -1.59
N GLU A 126 0.95 0.37 -0.37
CA GLU A 126 0.06 -0.72 0.07
C GLU A 126 -1.35 -0.16 0.33
N GLU A 127 -2.37 -0.92 -0.07
CA GLU A 127 -3.77 -0.57 0.19
C GLU A 127 -4.39 -1.59 1.15
N PRO A 128 -5.33 -1.17 2.01
CA PRO A 128 -6.08 -2.10 2.85
C PRO A 128 -6.92 -3.05 2.01
N LEU A 129 -7.05 -4.29 2.49
CA LEU A 129 -8.11 -5.17 2.03
C LEU A 129 -9.45 -4.46 2.28
N LEU A 130 -10.21 -4.30 1.20
CA LEU A 130 -11.50 -3.65 1.25
C LEU A 130 -12.55 -4.67 1.70
N HIS A 131 -12.74 -4.77 3.01
CA HIS A 131 -13.93 -5.38 3.59
C HIS A 131 -15.00 -4.30 3.78
N GLY A 132 -16.25 -4.61 3.40
CA GLY A 132 -17.35 -3.69 3.68
C GLY A 132 -18.52 -3.81 2.72
N TRP A 133 -19.38 -2.80 2.77
CA TRP A 133 -20.52 -2.69 1.87
C TRP A 133 -20.01 -2.37 0.46
N HIS A 134 -20.25 -3.27 -0.48
CA HIS A 134 -19.93 -3.11 -1.89
C HIS A 134 -21.24 -3.10 -2.66
N CYS A 135 -21.61 -1.99 -3.29
CA CYS A 135 -22.90 -1.88 -3.97
C CYS A 135 -22.76 -1.57 -5.45
N ASN A 136 -23.59 -2.22 -6.25
CA ASN A 136 -23.72 -1.99 -7.69
C ASN A 136 -24.85 -1.00 -8.05
N ARG A 137 -25.39 -0.26 -7.06
CA ARG A 137 -26.58 0.60 -7.20
C ARG A 137 -26.28 2.10 -7.32
N GLY A 138 -25.08 2.49 -7.75
CA GLY A 138 -24.82 3.89 -8.11
C GLY A 138 -25.63 4.30 -9.34
N PRO A 139 -25.90 5.60 -9.56
CA PRO A 139 -26.58 6.06 -10.77
C PRO A 139 -25.77 5.62 -11.99
N VAL A 140 -26.44 4.99 -12.96
CA VAL A 140 -25.83 4.54 -14.21
C VAL A 140 -25.65 5.73 -15.15
N GLU A 141 -26.70 6.54 -15.29
CA GLU A 141 -26.71 7.74 -16.10
C GLU A 141 -26.24 8.94 -15.28
N VAL A 142 -25.44 9.80 -15.91
CA VAL A 142 -25.07 11.11 -15.35
C VAL A 142 -26.21 12.08 -15.66
N THR A 143 -26.81 12.68 -14.63
CA THR A 143 -27.91 13.64 -14.85
C THR A 143 -27.38 14.89 -15.56
N ALA A 144 -28.25 15.59 -16.29
CA ALA A 144 -27.89 16.86 -16.92
C ALA A 144 -27.44 17.93 -15.90
N GLU A 145 -27.90 17.84 -14.66
CA GLU A 145 -27.48 18.73 -13.56
C GLU A 145 -26.08 18.37 -13.08
N GLU A 146 -25.78 17.07 -12.91
CA GLU A 146 -24.44 16.59 -12.56
C GLU A 146 -23.43 16.98 -13.63
N ASP A 147 -23.72 16.70 -14.91
CA ASP A 147 -22.83 17.03 -16.02
C ASP A 147 -22.60 18.54 -16.14
N ARG A 148 -23.62 19.36 -15.87
CA ARG A 148 -23.48 20.83 -15.84
C ARG A 148 -22.58 21.30 -14.70
N ALA A 149 -22.63 20.65 -13.53
CA ALA A 149 -21.76 20.97 -12.41
C ALA A 149 -20.27 20.66 -12.71
N TRP A 150 -19.97 19.79 -13.68
CA TRP A 150 -18.61 19.55 -14.18
C TRP A 150 -18.12 20.58 -15.22
N ALA A 151 -19.00 21.46 -15.71
CA ALA A 151 -18.65 22.49 -16.70
C ALA A 151 -17.36 23.27 -16.38
N PRO A 152 -17.05 23.67 -15.13
CA PRO A 152 -15.85 24.45 -14.84
C PRO A 152 -14.58 23.68 -15.21
N VAL A 153 -14.53 22.39 -14.86
CA VAL A 153 -13.44 21.48 -15.20
C VAL A 153 -13.35 21.25 -16.71
N VAL A 154 -14.48 21.10 -17.39
CA VAL A 154 -14.54 20.92 -18.85
C VAL A 154 -13.91 22.12 -19.58
N HIS A 155 -14.28 23.34 -19.18
CA HIS A 155 -13.70 24.57 -19.74
C HIS A 155 -12.21 24.68 -19.41
N PHE A 156 -11.82 24.27 -18.21
CA PHE A 156 -10.44 24.27 -17.78
C PHE A 156 -9.59 23.31 -18.63
N VAL A 157 -10.01 22.05 -18.79
CA VAL A 157 -9.31 21.04 -19.60
C VAL A 157 -9.18 21.50 -21.04
N ARG A 158 -10.22 22.13 -21.60
CA ARG A 158 -10.16 22.72 -22.96
C ARG A 158 -9.06 23.79 -23.09
N ALA A 159 -8.81 24.55 -22.04
CA ALA A 159 -7.81 25.62 -22.02
C ALA A 159 -6.36 25.14 -21.83
N LEU A 160 -6.13 23.84 -21.58
CA LEU A 160 -4.79 23.28 -21.35
C LEU A 160 -4.19 22.69 -22.64
N PRO A 161 -3.30 23.39 -23.36
CA PRO A 161 -2.92 23.02 -24.74
C PRO A 161 -2.07 21.75 -24.88
N HIS A 162 -1.53 21.23 -23.78
CA HIS A 162 -0.55 20.15 -23.79
C HIS A 162 -0.86 19.10 -22.72
N LEU A 163 -2.13 18.93 -22.38
CA LEU A 163 -2.54 17.90 -21.42
C LEU A 163 -2.25 16.51 -22.01
N THR A 164 -1.40 15.74 -21.33
CA THR A 164 -1.02 14.39 -21.75
C THR A 164 -1.68 13.30 -20.91
N THR A 165 -2.07 13.64 -19.68
CA THR A 165 -2.62 12.70 -18.72
C THR A 165 -3.78 13.33 -17.96
N LEU A 166 -4.90 12.62 -17.86
CA LEU A 166 -5.99 12.93 -16.95
C LEU A 166 -6.16 11.76 -15.98
N VAL A 167 -5.99 12.00 -14.68
CA VAL A 167 -6.26 11.02 -13.64
C VAL A 167 -7.61 11.33 -13.02
N TYR A 168 -8.53 10.38 -13.10
CA TYR A 168 -9.88 10.49 -12.56
C TYR A 168 -10.06 9.48 -11.42
N ASP A 169 -10.10 10.01 -10.20
CA ASP A 169 -10.30 9.29 -8.93
C ASP A 169 -11.53 9.86 -8.19
N CYS A 170 -12.64 9.99 -8.92
CA CYS A 170 -13.91 10.47 -8.38
C CYS A 170 -14.93 9.35 -8.29
N ARG A 171 -15.79 9.36 -7.26
CA ARG A 171 -16.85 8.34 -7.09
C ARG A 171 -17.97 8.47 -8.13
N ASN A 172 -18.17 9.69 -8.63
CA ASN A 172 -19.11 10.00 -9.71
C ASN A 172 -18.72 9.24 -10.97
N GLN A 173 -19.72 8.89 -11.79
CA GLN A 173 -19.45 8.35 -13.11
C GLN A 173 -18.71 9.41 -13.95
N PHE A 174 -17.81 8.99 -14.83
CA PHE A 174 -17.03 9.93 -15.63
C PHE A 174 -17.98 10.82 -16.47
N PRO A 175 -17.91 12.16 -16.41
CA PRO A 175 -18.90 13.02 -17.03
C PRO A 175 -18.88 12.95 -18.57
N PRO A 176 -20.06 12.88 -19.25
CA PRO A 176 -20.15 12.93 -20.71
C PRO A 176 -19.45 14.14 -21.33
N SER A 177 -19.71 15.35 -20.81
CA SER A 177 -19.11 16.58 -21.34
C SER A 177 -17.58 16.60 -21.23
N LEU A 178 -17.02 15.94 -20.20
CA LEU A 178 -15.59 15.82 -20.01
C LEU A 178 -14.98 14.81 -21.00
N LEU A 179 -15.67 13.71 -21.29
CA LEU A 179 -15.26 12.73 -22.29
C LEU A 179 -15.22 13.35 -23.68
N ASP A 180 -16.24 14.11 -24.04
CA ASP A 180 -16.33 14.82 -25.31
C ASP A 180 -15.18 15.80 -25.50
N VAL A 181 -14.81 16.55 -24.45
CA VAL A 181 -13.67 17.47 -24.51
C VAL A 181 -12.35 16.73 -24.66
N LEU A 182 -12.16 15.59 -23.99
CA LEU A 182 -10.97 14.77 -24.20
C LEU A 182 -10.87 14.29 -25.65
N HIS A 183 -11.94 13.75 -26.22
CA HIS A 183 -11.91 13.24 -27.59
C HIS A 183 -11.71 14.35 -28.63
N SER A 184 -12.33 15.52 -28.42
CA SER A 184 -12.28 16.63 -29.38
C SER A 184 -11.01 17.47 -29.28
N HIS A 185 -10.49 17.73 -28.09
CA HIS A 185 -9.36 18.64 -27.87
C HIS A 185 -8.06 17.92 -27.52
N HIS A 186 -8.13 16.74 -26.88
CA HIS A 186 -6.98 15.99 -26.39
C HIS A 186 -7.01 14.50 -26.76
N PRO A 187 -7.14 14.12 -28.05
CA PRO A 187 -7.35 12.73 -28.45
C PRO A 187 -6.18 11.79 -28.12
N GLN A 188 -4.99 12.34 -27.83
CA GLN A 188 -3.80 11.59 -27.40
C GLN A 188 -3.62 11.55 -25.88
N CYS A 189 -4.50 12.21 -25.11
CA CYS A 189 -4.44 12.22 -23.66
C CYS A 189 -4.71 10.82 -23.10
N ARG A 190 -3.90 10.43 -22.12
CA ARG A 190 -4.04 9.16 -21.40
C ARG A 190 -4.99 9.36 -20.23
N LEU A 191 -6.17 8.77 -20.32
CA LEU A 191 -7.12 8.68 -19.22
C LEU A 191 -6.70 7.55 -18.29
N HIS A 192 -6.42 7.89 -17.04
CA HIS A 192 -6.23 6.97 -15.94
C HIS A 192 -7.48 7.02 -15.06
N HIS A 193 -8.36 6.03 -15.20
CA HIS A 193 -9.60 5.96 -14.45
C HIS A 193 -9.44 5.03 -13.25
N LEU A 194 -9.31 5.60 -12.05
CA LEU A 194 -9.00 4.87 -10.82
C LEU A 194 -10.25 4.34 -10.08
N THR A 195 -11.42 4.81 -10.49
CA THR A 195 -12.73 4.39 -9.97
C THR A 195 -13.60 3.75 -11.05
N PHE A 196 -12.99 3.08 -12.04
CA PHE A 196 -13.70 2.60 -13.23
C PHE A 196 -14.68 1.48 -12.86
N ARG A 197 -15.91 1.58 -13.36
CA ARG A 197 -16.96 0.60 -13.13
C ARG A 197 -18.03 0.68 -14.21
N LEU A 198 -18.52 -0.49 -14.63
CA LEU A 198 -19.72 -0.64 -15.44
C LEU A 198 -20.88 -1.07 -14.52
N ARG A 199 -21.89 -0.22 -14.42
CA ARG A 199 -23.05 -0.37 -13.51
C ARG A 199 -24.25 -0.97 -14.24
N SER A 200 -24.32 -0.83 -15.56
CA SER A 200 -25.39 -1.30 -16.44
C SER A 200 -25.28 -2.76 -16.89
N LEU A 201 -24.28 -3.53 -16.43
CA LEU A 201 -23.97 -4.87 -16.94
C LEU A 201 -25.09 -5.91 -16.79
N ARG A 202 -26.09 -5.65 -15.95
CA ARG A 202 -27.27 -6.50 -15.75
C ARG A 202 -28.44 -6.14 -16.65
N TRP A 203 -28.38 -4.99 -17.32
CA TRP A 203 -29.40 -4.57 -18.27
C TRP A 203 -29.31 -5.42 -19.54
N ASP A 204 -30.39 -5.47 -20.32
CA ASP A 204 -30.39 -6.18 -21.60
C ASP A 204 -29.38 -5.58 -22.58
N THR A 205 -29.10 -4.28 -22.46
CA THR A 205 -28.05 -3.60 -23.21
C THR A 205 -27.29 -2.68 -22.25
N PRO A 206 -25.95 -2.77 -22.18
CA PRO A 206 -25.16 -1.83 -21.40
C PRO A 206 -25.40 -0.39 -21.83
N ASP A 207 -25.28 0.53 -20.88
CA ASP A 207 -25.44 1.95 -21.10
C ASP A 207 -24.46 2.47 -22.17
N ARG A 208 -24.96 3.37 -23.02
CA ARG A 208 -24.19 3.88 -24.17
C ARG A 208 -22.98 4.69 -23.72
N HIS A 209 -23.12 5.47 -22.66
CA HIS A 209 -22.04 6.33 -22.15
C HIS A 209 -20.98 5.50 -21.43
N GLU A 210 -21.38 4.53 -20.62
CA GLU A 210 -20.45 3.54 -20.02
C GLU A 210 -19.61 2.83 -21.10
N MET A 211 -20.26 2.39 -22.19
CA MET A 211 -19.56 1.78 -23.33
C MET A 211 -18.65 2.78 -24.07
N ALA A 212 -19.03 4.05 -24.17
CA ALA A 212 -18.18 5.09 -24.77
C ALA A 212 -16.90 5.32 -23.96
N ILE A 213 -16.97 5.28 -22.63
CA ILE A 213 -15.79 5.36 -21.76
C ILE A 213 -14.96 4.08 -21.91
N ALA A 214 -15.59 2.90 -21.84
CA ALA A 214 -14.92 1.61 -21.88
C ALA A 214 -14.14 1.37 -23.18
N THR A 215 -14.67 1.87 -24.30
CA THR A 215 -14.06 1.75 -25.63
C THR A 215 -13.26 2.99 -26.05
N SER A 216 -13.12 3.96 -25.14
CA SER A 216 -12.42 5.22 -25.41
C SER A 216 -10.96 4.96 -25.81
N PRO A 217 -10.47 5.57 -26.90
CA PRO A 217 -9.06 5.46 -27.28
C PRO A 217 -8.13 6.13 -26.27
N CYS A 218 -8.65 7.02 -25.42
CA CYS A 218 -7.89 7.66 -24.36
C CYS A 218 -7.69 6.75 -23.14
N LEU A 219 -8.52 5.70 -22.94
CA LEU A 219 -8.45 4.84 -21.76
C LEU A 219 -7.15 4.04 -21.75
N HIS A 220 -6.24 4.40 -20.84
CA HIS A 220 -4.88 3.85 -20.78
C HIS A 220 -4.62 3.05 -19.51
N ARG A 221 -5.22 3.47 -18.39
CA ARG A 221 -5.19 2.79 -17.10
C ARG A 221 -6.60 2.70 -16.53
N ALA A 222 -6.98 1.53 -16.05
CA ALA A 222 -8.22 1.31 -15.31
C ALA A 222 -7.92 0.60 -13.99
N GLU A 223 -8.52 1.08 -12.91
CA GLU A 223 -8.67 0.33 -11.68
C GLU A 223 -10.14 -0.01 -11.47
N VAL A 224 -10.40 -1.29 -11.25
CA VAL A 224 -11.74 -1.85 -11.16
C VAL A 224 -11.86 -2.65 -9.89
N ARG A 225 -12.75 -2.20 -9.02
CA ARG A 225 -13.17 -2.96 -7.85
C ARG A 225 -14.28 -3.89 -8.27
N HIS A 226 -14.25 -5.14 -7.86
CA HIS A 226 -15.29 -6.10 -8.20
C HIS A 226 -15.43 -7.14 -7.10
N ALA A 227 -16.54 -7.84 -7.10
CA ALA A 227 -16.77 -8.99 -6.26
C ALA A 227 -17.46 -10.08 -7.07
N TRP A 228 -17.64 -11.27 -6.52
CA TRP A 228 -18.50 -12.28 -7.12
C TRP A 228 -19.97 -11.82 -7.18
N ARG A 229 -20.41 -11.17 -6.10
CA ARG A 229 -21.72 -10.52 -5.93
C ARG A 229 -21.56 -9.29 -5.07
N ASP A 230 -22.47 -8.33 -5.21
CA ASP A 230 -22.51 -7.16 -4.36
C ASP A 230 -23.15 -7.47 -2.98
N SER A 231 -23.13 -6.51 -2.05
CA SER A 231 -23.71 -6.64 -0.70
C SER A 231 -25.24 -6.76 -0.68
N HIS A 232 -25.93 -6.47 -1.79
CA HIS A 232 -27.37 -6.75 -1.94
C HIS A 232 -27.63 -8.15 -2.50
N GLY A 233 -26.57 -8.87 -2.85
CA GLY A 233 -26.62 -10.20 -3.38
C GLY A 233 -26.76 -10.29 -4.89
N GLU A 234 -26.49 -9.19 -5.58
CA GLU A 234 -26.62 -9.08 -7.03
C GLU A 234 -25.33 -9.51 -7.73
N ASP A 235 -25.44 -10.15 -8.90
CA ASP A 235 -24.29 -10.54 -9.69
C ASP A 235 -23.48 -9.31 -10.14
N ASP A 236 -22.16 -9.38 -9.93
CA ASP A 236 -21.20 -8.39 -10.43
C ASP A 236 -20.41 -9.03 -11.58
N PHE A 237 -20.49 -8.44 -12.77
CA PHE A 237 -19.89 -8.95 -14.00
C PHE A 237 -18.68 -8.12 -14.47
N ASN A 238 -18.16 -7.24 -13.61
CA ASN A 238 -17.05 -6.35 -13.99
C ASN A 238 -15.76 -7.14 -14.31
N GLU A 239 -15.54 -8.32 -13.73
CA GLU A 239 -14.39 -9.17 -14.09
C GLU A 239 -14.50 -9.65 -15.54
N GLU A 240 -15.62 -10.25 -15.89
CA GLU A 240 -15.89 -10.77 -17.24
C GLU A 240 -15.88 -9.66 -18.29
N ALA A 241 -16.50 -8.51 -17.97
CA ALA A 241 -16.48 -7.34 -18.84
C ALA A 241 -15.04 -6.83 -19.07
N MET A 242 -14.20 -6.76 -18.04
CA MET A 242 -12.82 -6.29 -18.19
C MET A 242 -11.95 -7.25 -19.03
N LEU A 243 -12.18 -8.57 -18.94
CA LEU A 243 -11.51 -9.55 -19.80
C LEU A 243 -11.80 -9.27 -21.29
N GLU A 244 -13.06 -9.00 -21.63
CA GLU A 244 -13.46 -8.68 -23.00
C GLU A 244 -12.94 -7.30 -23.47
N LEU A 245 -12.93 -6.30 -22.57
CA LEU A 245 -12.34 -5.00 -22.86
C LEU A 245 -10.86 -5.11 -23.19
N VAL A 246 -10.10 -5.85 -22.38
CA VAL A 246 -8.68 -6.10 -22.62
C VAL A 246 -8.45 -6.87 -23.92
N ALA A 247 -9.30 -7.84 -24.22
CA ALA A 247 -9.12 -8.70 -25.39
C ALA A 247 -9.31 -7.95 -26.73
N GLY A 248 -10.09 -6.87 -26.79
CA GLY A 248 -10.16 -6.10 -28.04
C GLY A 248 -10.95 -4.80 -28.04
N LEU A 249 -11.81 -4.52 -27.06
CA LEU A 249 -12.63 -3.31 -27.09
C LEU A 249 -11.89 -2.05 -26.57
N ALA A 250 -10.84 -2.21 -25.78
CA ALA A 250 -10.01 -1.13 -25.23
C ALA A 250 -8.53 -1.26 -25.69
N PRO A 251 -8.20 -0.96 -26.96
CA PRO A 251 -6.90 -1.29 -27.55
C PRO A 251 -5.71 -0.55 -26.91
N ASN A 252 -5.94 0.62 -26.31
CA ASN A 252 -4.91 1.45 -25.68
C ASN A 252 -4.75 1.23 -24.17
N LEU A 253 -5.56 0.32 -23.59
CA LEU A 253 -5.45 -0.07 -22.20
C LEU A 253 -4.14 -0.84 -21.98
N LYS A 254 -3.25 -0.29 -21.15
CA LYS A 254 -1.92 -0.87 -20.86
C LYS A 254 -1.73 -1.25 -19.40
N HIS A 255 -2.47 -0.59 -18.50
CA HIS A 255 -2.38 -0.82 -17.06
C HIS A 255 -3.76 -1.19 -16.51
N LEU A 256 -3.87 -2.37 -15.94
CA LEU A 256 -5.10 -2.84 -15.32
C LEU A 256 -4.84 -3.28 -13.88
N ARG A 257 -5.62 -2.73 -12.94
CA ARG A 257 -5.67 -3.17 -11.55
C ARG A 257 -7.09 -3.65 -11.24
N MET A 258 -7.22 -4.96 -11.04
CA MET A 258 -8.44 -5.60 -10.57
C MET A 258 -8.32 -5.79 -9.05
N VAL A 259 -9.21 -5.17 -8.30
CA VAL A 259 -9.27 -5.27 -6.83
C VAL A 259 -10.49 -6.09 -6.47
N TYR A 260 -10.27 -7.30 -5.95
CA TYR A 260 -11.35 -8.15 -5.46
C TYR A 260 -11.75 -7.72 -4.04
N VAL A 261 -13.03 -7.36 -3.89
CA VAL A 261 -13.62 -6.83 -2.66
C VAL A 261 -14.45 -7.93 -2.00
N VAL A 262 -14.43 -8.00 -0.67
CA VAL A 262 -15.26 -8.94 0.09
C VAL A 262 -16.51 -8.21 0.61
N PRO A 263 -17.70 -8.47 0.03
CA PRO A 263 -18.93 -7.78 0.42
C PRO A 263 -19.44 -8.25 1.79
N ILE A 264 -20.09 -7.35 2.53
CA ILE A 264 -20.91 -7.72 3.71
C ILE A 264 -22.01 -8.73 3.30
N LEU A 265 -22.31 -9.71 4.17
CA LEU A 265 -23.27 -10.83 3.98
C LEU A 265 -22.86 -11.90 2.94
N TYR A 266 -21.60 -11.93 2.51
CA TYR A 266 -21.03 -12.89 1.54
C TYR A 266 -21.50 -14.35 1.70
N SER A 267 -21.61 -14.86 2.94
CA SER A 267 -21.99 -16.25 3.22
C SER A 267 -23.44 -16.61 2.88
N ARG A 268 -24.38 -15.66 2.94
CA ARG A 268 -25.80 -15.92 2.64
C ARG A 268 -26.09 -15.94 1.14
N VAL A 269 -25.33 -15.17 0.37
CA VAL A 269 -25.59 -14.91 -1.05
C VAL A 269 -25.00 -15.99 -1.97
N ARG A 270 -23.95 -16.69 -1.54
CA ARG A 270 -23.20 -17.65 -2.39
C ARG A 270 -23.99 -18.88 -2.86
N ARG A 271 -25.17 -19.15 -2.28
CA ARG A 271 -25.92 -20.39 -2.51
C ARG A 271 -26.74 -20.42 -3.81
N ALA A 272 -27.09 -19.27 -4.38
CA ALA A 272 -27.85 -19.22 -5.63
C ALA A 272 -26.91 -19.17 -6.84
N PRO A 273 -27.21 -19.91 -7.94
CA PRO A 273 -26.42 -19.84 -9.18
C PRO A 273 -26.39 -18.40 -9.74
N ARG A 274 -25.27 -18.02 -10.37
CA ARG A 274 -25.15 -16.74 -11.10
C ARG A 274 -25.89 -16.84 -12.44
N ALA A 275 -26.43 -15.71 -12.88
CA ALA A 275 -26.85 -15.57 -14.26
C ALA A 275 -25.64 -15.72 -15.20
N PRO A 276 -25.81 -16.32 -16.39
CA PRO A 276 -24.72 -16.41 -17.35
C PRO A 276 -24.31 -15.02 -17.82
N TRP A 277 -23.00 -14.79 -17.92
CA TRP A 277 -22.46 -13.59 -18.53
C TRP A 277 -22.84 -13.52 -20.02
N ARG A 278 -23.42 -12.40 -20.46
CA ARG A 278 -23.98 -12.22 -21.81
C ARG A 278 -23.00 -11.67 -22.84
N GLY A 279 -21.86 -11.15 -22.38
CA GLY A 279 -20.88 -10.46 -23.22
C GLY A 279 -21.21 -8.99 -23.46
N LEU A 280 -20.17 -8.20 -23.76
CA LEU A 280 -20.27 -6.81 -24.13
C LEU A 280 -20.64 -6.67 -25.62
N PRO A 281 -21.43 -5.64 -25.98
CA PRO A 281 -21.79 -5.38 -27.36
C PRO A 281 -20.52 -5.08 -28.19
N GLY A 282 -20.41 -5.73 -29.36
CA GLY A 282 -19.29 -5.57 -30.27
C GLY A 282 -18.07 -6.44 -29.95
N PHE A 283 -18.07 -7.19 -28.85
CA PHE A 283 -17.03 -8.17 -28.57
C PHE A 283 -17.18 -9.39 -29.48
N VAL A 284 -16.04 -9.85 -30.02
CA VAL A 284 -15.97 -11.08 -30.82
C VAL A 284 -14.84 -11.94 -30.25
N PRO A 285 -15.15 -13.09 -29.61
CA PRO A 285 -14.14 -13.96 -29.03
C PRO A 285 -13.05 -14.36 -30.03
N GLY A 286 -11.79 -14.34 -29.60
CA GLY A 286 -10.64 -14.78 -30.41
C GLY A 286 -10.21 -13.84 -31.55
N ARG A 287 -10.91 -12.72 -31.77
CA ARG A 287 -10.58 -11.75 -32.85
C ARG A 287 -9.28 -10.98 -32.58
N ALA A 288 -9.04 -10.66 -31.32
CA ALA A 288 -7.85 -9.95 -30.85
C ALA A 288 -7.47 -10.48 -29.47
N ALA A 289 -6.22 -10.20 -29.06
CA ALA A 289 -5.79 -10.41 -27.69
C ALA A 289 -5.09 -9.16 -27.20
N GLY A 290 -5.33 -8.81 -25.95
CA GLY A 290 -4.77 -7.64 -25.29
C GLY A 290 -3.25 -7.68 -25.21
N SER A 291 -2.67 -6.50 -24.98
CA SER A 291 -1.22 -6.31 -24.80
C SER A 291 -0.96 -5.42 -23.59
N LEU A 292 -1.42 -5.89 -22.43
CA LEU A 292 -1.18 -5.21 -21.16
C LEU A 292 0.33 -5.17 -20.87
N THR A 293 0.79 -4.05 -20.33
CA THR A 293 2.15 -3.89 -19.79
C THR A 293 2.18 -4.06 -18.28
N SER A 294 1.05 -3.85 -17.61
CA SER A 294 0.89 -4.02 -16.17
C SER A 294 -0.45 -4.66 -15.87
N LEU A 295 -0.41 -5.75 -15.10
CA LEU A 295 -1.58 -6.44 -14.58
C LEU A 295 -1.41 -6.59 -13.06
N ALA A 296 -2.39 -6.11 -12.31
CA ALA A 296 -2.49 -6.32 -10.87
C ALA A 296 -3.82 -6.99 -10.54
N LEU A 297 -3.75 -8.19 -9.98
CA LEU A 297 -4.89 -8.94 -9.44
C LEU A 297 -4.70 -8.98 -7.92
N VAL A 298 -5.44 -8.17 -7.17
CA VAL A 298 -5.23 -7.95 -5.72
C VAL A 298 -6.54 -8.10 -4.93
N GLY A 299 -6.42 -8.11 -3.61
CA GLY A 299 -7.55 -8.37 -2.72
C GLY A 299 -7.78 -9.86 -2.52
N ASP A 300 -8.97 -10.23 -2.02
CA ASP A 300 -9.28 -11.60 -1.58
C ASP A 300 -9.72 -12.54 -2.72
N ALA A 301 -9.09 -12.41 -3.89
CA ALA A 301 -9.40 -13.25 -5.05
C ALA A 301 -9.00 -14.72 -4.80
N ILE A 302 -9.69 -15.65 -5.46
CA ILE A 302 -9.30 -17.07 -5.49
C ILE A 302 -8.30 -17.25 -6.63
N PHE A 303 -7.02 -17.40 -6.29
CA PHE A 303 -5.95 -17.59 -7.26
C PHE A 303 -5.83 -19.06 -7.68
N SER A 304 -6.74 -19.52 -8.54
CA SER A 304 -6.73 -20.88 -9.09
C SER A 304 -6.09 -20.94 -10.49
N PRO A 305 -5.71 -22.13 -10.98
CA PRO A 305 -5.29 -22.32 -12.37
C PRO A 305 -6.30 -21.77 -13.39
N ASP A 306 -7.61 -21.93 -13.13
CA ASP A 306 -8.68 -21.46 -14.02
C ASP A 306 -8.67 -19.95 -14.22
N LEU A 307 -8.32 -19.18 -13.19
CA LEU A 307 -8.17 -17.73 -13.27
C LEU A 307 -7.10 -17.38 -14.32
N PHE A 308 -5.90 -17.95 -14.20
CA PHE A 308 -4.80 -17.66 -15.11
C PHE A 308 -5.04 -18.22 -16.51
N GLN A 309 -5.69 -19.39 -16.63
CA GLN A 309 -6.12 -19.92 -17.90
C GLN A 309 -7.12 -18.97 -18.59
N THR A 310 -8.02 -18.35 -17.82
CA THR A 310 -8.96 -17.36 -18.35
C THR A 310 -8.25 -16.09 -18.81
N TRP A 311 -7.32 -15.55 -18.00
CA TRP A 311 -6.54 -14.37 -18.36
C TRP A 311 -5.66 -14.60 -19.59
N SER A 312 -5.00 -15.76 -19.70
CA SER A 312 -4.15 -16.09 -20.86
C SER A 312 -4.91 -16.16 -22.19
N LYS A 313 -6.22 -16.39 -22.18
CA LYS A 313 -7.08 -16.33 -23.38
C LYS A 313 -7.35 -14.89 -23.84
N HIS A 314 -7.29 -13.90 -22.93
CA HIS A 314 -7.71 -12.52 -23.19
C HIS A 314 -6.55 -11.55 -23.34
N THR A 315 -5.39 -11.83 -22.75
CA THR A 315 -4.19 -10.97 -22.86
C THR A 315 -2.93 -11.78 -23.06
N ARG A 316 -2.01 -11.24 -23.87
CA ARG A 316 -0.71 -11.86 -24.08
C ARG A 316 0.26 -11.47 -22.97
N PHE A 317 0.68 -12.43 -22.15
CA PHE A 317 1.66 -12.21 -21.08
C PHE A 317 3.06 -11.78 -21.55
N HIS A 318 3.37 -11.92 -22.84
CA HIS A 318 4.67 -11.54 -23.39
C HIS A 318 5.01 -10.05 -23.26
N SER A 319 4.00 -9.17 -23.16
CA SER A 319 4.18 -7.72 -23.07
C SER A 319 4.22 -7.22 -21.62
N LEU A 320 3.89 -8.08 -20.65
CA LEU A 320 3.84 -7.71 -19.25
C LEU A 320 5.24 -7.37 -18.75
N ARG A 321 5.35 -6.19 -18.15
CA ARG A 321 6.54 -5.69 -17.45
C ARG A 321 6.34 -5.70 -15.94
N HIS A 322 5.09 -5.52 -15.51
CA HIS A 322 4.70 -5.44 -14.11
C HIS A 322 3.55 -6.42 -13.84
N LEU A 323 3.76 -7.31 -12.87
CA LEU A 323 2.76 -8.28 -12.44
C LEU A 323 2.62 -8.22 -10.92
N THR A 324 1.39 -8.00 -10.46
CA THR A 324 1.01 -8.10 -9.04
C THR A 324 -0.06 -9.17 -8.88
N ILE A 325 0.19 -10.16 -8.03
CA ILE A 325 -0.72 -11.27 -7.74
C ILE A 325 -0.90 -11.37 -6.22
N GLY A 326 -2.13 -11.13 -5.77
CA GLY A 326 -2.47 -11.09 -4.35
C GLY A 326 -1.86 -9.86 -3.65
N GLY A 327 -1.97 -9.88 -2.33
CA GLY A 327 -1.49 -8.80 -1.47
C GLY A 327 -2.55 -7.73 -1.18
N GLY A 328 -2.13 -6.72 -0.44
CA GLY A 328 -2.98 -5.81 0.32
C GLY A 328 -2.84 -6.05 1.83
N PHE A 329 -2.96 -4.98 2.61
CA PHE A 329 -2.92 -5.05 4.07
C PHE A 329 -4.14 -5.84 4.59
N ASP A 330 -3.94 -6.74 5.55
CA ASP A 330 -4.92 -7.74 6.03
C ASP A 330 -5.44 -8.76 4.99
N CYS A 331 -4.80 -8.85 3.81
CA CYS A 331 -5.12 -9.92 2.87
C CYS A 331 -4.46 -11.24 3.31
N HIS A 332 -5.26 -12.28 3.53
CA HIS A 332 -4.75 -13.60 3.91
C HIS A 332 -4.53 -14.51 2.70
N ARG A 333 -5.36 -14.41 1.66
CA ARG A 333 -5.27 -15.24 0.46
C ARG A 333 -4.10 -14.87 -0.45
N GLY A 334 -3.43 -15.88 -0.99
CA GLY A 334 -2.34 -15.75 -1.94
C GLY A 334 -2.43 -16.75 -3.09
N LEU A 335 -1.37 -16.79 -3.88
CA LEU A 335 -1.16 -17.75 -4.95
C LEU A 335 -0.88 -19.13 -4.35
N ASN A 336 -1.76 -20.10 -4.63
CA ASN A 336 -1.62 -21.46 -4.12
C ASN A 336 -0.71 -22.35 -4.99
N ASP A 337 -0.46 -23.57 -4.52
CA ASP A 337 0.49 -24.50 -5.12
C ASP A 337 0.09 -24.95 -6.55
N GLU A 338 -1.19 -25.19 -6.79
CA GLU A 338 -1.75 -25.55 -8.10
C GLU A 338 -1.59 -24.43 -9.12
N ALA A 339 -1.89 -23.19 -8.74
CA ALA A 339 -1.73 -22.03 -9.61
C ALA A 339 -0.25 -21.73 -9.90
N MET A 340 0.64 -21.89 -8.92
CA MET A 340 2.09 -21.80 -9.13
C MET A 340 2.59 -22.84 -10.14
N SER A 341 2.15 -24.11 -10.00
CA SER A 341 2.46 -25.17 -10.96
C SER A 341 1.95 -24.84 -12.36
N TRP A 342 0.72 -24.36 -12.50
CA TRP A 342 0.17 -23.99 -13.80
C TRP A 342 0.98 -22.88 -14.48
N ILE A 343 1.36 -21.85 -13.72
CA ILE A 343 2.21 -20.76 -14.22
C ILE A 343 3.59 -21.31 -14.62
N ALA A 344 4.12 -22.26 -13.85
CA ALA A 344 5.42 -22.83 -14.17
C ALA A 344 5.43 -23.65 -15.47
N GLU A 345 4.34 -24.32 -15.77
CA GLU A 345 4.20 -25.17 -16.96
C GLU A 345 3.76 -24.38 -18.20
N ASN A 346 2.90 -23.37 -18.04
CA ASN A 346 2.22 -22.71 -19.15
C ASN A 346 2.58 -21.23 -19.32
N GLY A 347 3.23 -20.62 -18.31
CA GLY A 347 3.51 -19.19 -18.25
C GLY A 347 4.70 -18.78 -19.13
N SER A 348 4.54 -17.70 -19.91
CA SER A 348 5.64 -17.07 -20.64
C SER A 348 5.66 -15.56 -20.39
N PHE A 349 6.68 -15.10 -19.65
CA PHE A 349 6.84 -13.71 -19.20
C PHE A 349 8.21 -13.10 -19.59
N PRO A 350 8.56 -13.05 -20.89
CA PRO A 350 9.89 -12.67 -21.36
C PRO A 350 10.31 -11.21 -21.06
N CYS A 351 9.36 -10.31 -20.80
CA CYS A 351 9.61 -8.89 -20.56
C CYS A 351 9.37 -8.45 -19.10
N LEU A 352 9.05 -9.40 -18.20
CA LEU A 352 8.71 -9.08 -16.83
C LEU A 352 9.94 -8.55 -16.09
N ARG A 353 9.78 -7.39 -15.44
CA ARG A 353 10.83 -6.73 -14.66
C ARG A 353 10.49 -6.65 -13.19
N THR A 354 9.20 -6.49 -12.88
CA THR A 354 8.72 -6.34 -11.50
C THR A 354 7.67 -7.39 -11.20
N LEU A 355 7.88 -8.15 -10.13
CA LEU A 355 6.92 -9.11 -9.61
C LEU A 355 6.59 -8.75 -8.16
N ARG A 356 5.29 -8.57 -7.86
CA ARG A 356 4.79 -8.56 -6.50
C ARG A 356 3.84 -9.74 -6.33
N VAL A 357 4.12 -10.63 -5.39
CA VAL A 357 3.35 -11.85 -5.20
C VAL A 357 3.15 -12.13 -3.71
N ARG A 358 1.91 -12.49 -3.35
CA ARG A 358 1.62 -13.17 -2.09
C ARG A 358 1.54 -14.66 -2.36
N ILE A 359 2.43 -15.45 -1.75
CA ILE A 359 2.45 -16.92 -1.86
C ILE A 359 1.74 -17.53 -0.64
N GLU A 360 0.96 -18.59 -0.85
CA GLU A 360 0.23 -19.25 0.23
C GLU A 360 0.29 -20.77 0.05
N ARG A 361 0.44 -21.49 1.16
CA ARG A 361 0.45 -22.97 1.14
C ARG A 361 -0.90 -23.55 0.77
N ASP A 362 -2.00 -22.88 1.14
CA ASP A 362 -3.37 -23.37 0.97
C ASP A 362 -3.57 -24.76 1.60
N ASP A 363 -3.01 -24.92 2.81
CA ASP A 363 -2.98 -26.14 3.60
C ASP A 363 -3.89 -26.10 4.84
N GLU A 364 -4.92 -25.27 4.79
CA GLU A 364 -5.92 -25.14 5.88
C GLU A 364 -6.59 -26.48 6.20
N ILE A 365 -6.82 -27.30 5.16
CA ILE A 365 -7.55 -28.57 5.24
C ILE A 365 -6.67 -29.77 4.84
N VAL A 366 -5.73 -29.59 3.90
CA VAL A 366 -4.90 -30.67 3.33
C VAL A 366 -3.44 -30.25 3.30
N GLU A 367 -2.54 -31.07 3.86
CA GLU A 367 -1.10 -30.78 3.83
C GLU A 367 -0.54 -30.74 2.40
N ARG A 368 0.36 -29.78 2.14
CA ARG A 368 1.01 -29.57 0.83
C ARG A 368 2.53 -29.79 0.92
N PRO A 369 3.01 -31.06 0.93
CA PRO A 369 4.43 -31.36 1.14
C PRO A 369 5.35 -30.85 0.02
N ASP A 370 4.84 -30.74 -1.22
CA ASP A 370 5.60 -30.24 -2.38
C ASP A 370 5.56 -28.71 -2.54
N TYR A 371 5.03 -27.98 -1.55
CA TYR A 371 4.86 -26.53 -1.62
C TYR A 371 6.15 -25.80 -2.00
N ALA A 372 7.24 -26.02 -1.25
CA ALA A 372 8.51 -25.34 -1.50
C ALA A 372 9.05 -25.60 -2.91
N LYS A 373 8.97 -26.86 -3.37
CA LYS A 373 9.39 -27.26 -4.71
C LYS A 373 8.59 -26.56 -5.81
N LYS A 374 7.26 -26.46 -5.66
CA LYS A 374 6.38 -25.77 -6.62
C LYS A 374 6.62 -24.26 -6.61
N THR A 375 6.81 -23.66 -5.45
CA THR A 375 7.15 -22.24 -5.31
C THR A 375 8.50 -21.90 -5.95
N ILE A 376 9.50 -22.76 -5.76
CA ILE A 376 10.80 -22.65 -6.43
C ILE A 376 10.61 -22.72 -7.94
N ALA A 377 9.89 -23.72 -8.46
CA ALA A 377 9.64 -23.84 -9.90
C ALA A 377 8.97 -22.59 -10.49
N PHE A 378 8.03 -21.99 -9.75
CA PHE A 378 7.37 -20.74 -10.14
C PHE A 378 8.37 -19.58 -10.31
N PHE A 379 9.26 -19.32 -9.35
CA PHE A 379 10.24 -18.22 -9.48
C PHE A 379 11.24 -18.43 -10.62
N TRP A 380 11.58 -19.68 -10.92
CA TRP A 380 12.52 -20.01 -11.99
C TRP A 380 12.03 -19.74 -13.41
N VAL A 381 10.72 -19.60 -13.60
CA VAL A 381 10.09 -19.30 -14.90
C VAL A 381 10.45 -17.91 -15.40
N PHE A 382 10.66 -16.97 -14.48
CA PHE A 382 10.97 -15.60 -14.83
C PHE A 382 12.44 -15.45 -15.19
N LYS A 383 12.73 -14.52 -16.11
CA LYS A 383 14.08 -14.00 -16.29
C LYS A 383 14.50 -13.24 -15.02
N PRO A 384 15.80 -12.99 -14.79
CA PRO A 384 16.25 -12.19 -13.65
C PRO A 384 15.46 -10.88 -13.53
N LEU A 385 14.85 -10.66 -12.37
CA LEU A 385 13.92 -9.55 -12.11
C LEU A 385 14.69 -8.34 -11.59
N GLU A 386 14.20 -7.14 -11.88
CA GLU A 386 14.75 -5.88 -11.34
C GLU A 386 14.12 -5.56 -9.98
N GLU A 387 12.84 -5.90 -9.79
CA GLU A 387 12.12 -5.68 -8.53
C GLU A 387 11.30 -6.92 -8.15
N LEU A 388 11.45 -7.36 -6.91
CA LEU A 388 10.73 -8.51 -6.37
C LEU A 388 10.17 -8.20 -4.99
N SER A 389 8.86 -8.41 -4.82
CA SER A 389 8.18 -8.40 -3.53
C SER A 389 7.50 -9.73 -3.29
N VAL A 390 7.90 -10.43 -2.22
CA VAL A 390 7.31 -11.71 -1.82
C VAL A 390 6.73 -11.55 -0.42
N THR A 391 5.43 -11.82 -0.30
CA THR A 391 4.73 -11.88 0.98
C THR A 391 4.10 -13.26 1.17
N GLY A 392 3.82 -13.67 2.40
CA GLY A 392 3.21 -14.98 2.66
C GLY A 392 4.22 -16.05 3.09
N SER A 393 3.90 -17.31 2.82
CA SER A 393 4.54 -18.50 3.39
C SER A 393 5.97 -18.74 2.84
N LEU A 394 6.93 -17.93 3.26
CA LEU A 394 8.32 -18.01 2.80
C LEU A 394 9.13 -19.01 3.64
N GLU A 395 10.01 -19.78 2.99
CA GLU A 395 10.96 -20.71 3.62
C GLU A 395 12.41 -20.38 3.21
N PRO A 396 13.42 -20.80 3.99
CA PRO A 396 14.83 -20.57 3.65
C PRO A 396 15.21 -21.10 2.26
N GLU A 397 14.76 -22.30 1.90
CA GLU A 397 15.05 -22.91 0.59
C GLU A 397 14.47 -22.10 -0.58
N ILE A 398 13.31 -21.47 -0.38
CA ILE A 398 12.67 -20.59 -1.36
C ILE A 398 13.48 -19.29 -1.49
N LEU A 399 13.93 -18.72 -0.37
CA LEU A 399 14.77 -17.53 -0.36
C LEU A 399 16.09 -17.78 -1.09
N ASP A 400 16.79 -18.87 -0.77
CA ASP A 400 18.04 -19.25 -1.43
C ASP A 400 17.87 -19.35 -2.95
N SER A 401 16.79 -19.97 -3.38
CA SER A 401 16.44 -20.12 -4.79
C SER A 401 16.14 -18.78 -5.48
N ILE A 402 15.42 -17.88 -4.80
CA ILE A 402 15.15 -16.51 -5.29
C ILE A 402 16.46 -15.75 -5.48
N LEU A 403 17.35 -15.77 -4.48
CA LEU A 403 18.62 -15.06 -4.52
C LEU A 403 19.52 -15.61 -5.64
N ALA A 404 19.59 -16.93 -5.77
CA ALA A 404 20.39 -17.58 -6.82
C ALA A 404 19.90 -17.22 -8.23
N ARG A 405 18.58 -17.10 -8.42
CA ARG A 405 17.97 -16.84 -9.74
C ARG A 405 17.96 -15.36 -10.11
N HIS A 406 17.58 -14.48 -9.19
CA HIS A 406 17.30 -13.07 -9.48
C HIS A 406 18.33 -12.11 -8.90
N GLY A 407 19.14 -12.53 -7.92
CA GLY A 407 20.00 -11.64 -7.12
C GLY A 407 20.87 -10.69 -7.93
N CYS A 408 21.51 -11.19 -9.00
CA CYS A 408 22.41 -10.38 -9.83
C CYS A 408 21.73 -9.19 -10.53
N ALA A 409 20.41 -9.22 -10.74
CA ALA A 409 19.65 -8.17 -11.41
C ALA A 409 18.79 -7.32 -10.46
N LEU A 410 18.54 -7.81 -9.23
CA LEU A 410 17.66 -7.16 -8.27
C LEU A 410 18.19 -5.80 -7.82
N ARG A 411 17.33 -4.79 -7.94
CA ARG A 411 17.50 -3.43 -7.42
C ARG A 411 16.60 -3.18 -6.21
N THR A 412 15.42 -3.78 -6.21
CA THR A 412 14.46 -3.70 -5.11
C THR A 412 14.06 -5.09 -4.66
N LEU A 413 14.24 -5.39 -3.38
CA LEU A 413 13.80 -6.64 -2.76
C LEU A 413 12.92 -6.33 -1.55
N ARG A 414 11.70 -6.86 -1.53
CA ARG A 414 10.78 -6.81 -0.39
C ARG A 414 10.41 -8.23 0.02
N LEU A 415 10.68 -8.58 1.27
CA LEU A 415 10.32 -9.86 1.87
C LEU A 415 9.42 -9.59 3.07
N CYS A 416 8.22 -10.17 3.08
CA CYS A 416 7.32 -10.13 4.23
C CYS A 416 6.78 -11.54 4.51
N PRO A 417 7.60 -12.42 5.12
CA PRO A 417 7.17 -13.73 5.58
C PRO A 417 5.95 -13.60 6.50
N SER A 418 4.91 -14.38 6.24
CA SER A 418 3.72 -14.47 7.08
C SER A 418 3.05 -15.82 6.84
N GLU A 419 2.43 -16.41 7.86
CA GLU A 419 1.69 -17.65 7.70
C GLU A 419 0.18 -17.42 7.88
N ASN A 420 -0.63 -18.36 7.42
CA ASN A 420 -2.07 -18.29 7.62
C ASN A 420 -2.41 -18.59 9.10
N PRO A 421 -3.03 -17.65 9.84
CA PRO A 421 -3.39 -17.87 11.24
C PRO A 421 -4.48 -18.93 11.42
N PHE A 422 -5.24 -19.25 10.35
CA PHE A 422 -6.34 -20.21 10.33
C PHE A 422 -5.91 -21.64 9.99
N ALA A 423 -4.64 -21.89 9.63
CA ALA A 423 -4.17 -23.23 9.28
C ALA A 423 -4.29 -24.20 10.46
N GLN A 424 -5.09 -25.27 10.29
CA GLN A 424 -5.39 -26.24 11.35
C GLN A 424 -4.54 -27.52 11.27
N VAL A 425 -4.08 -27.88 10.06
CA VAL A 425 -3.37 -29.15 9.82
C VAL A 425 -1.98 -29.13 10.44
N ARG A 426 -1.23 -28.05 10.19
CA ARG A 426 0.12 -27.86 10.73
C ARG A 426 0.29 -26.41 11.16
N PRO A 427 0.61 -26.14 12.45
CA PRO A 427 0.74 -24.78 12.95
C PRO A 427 2.08 -24.17 12.51
N HIS A 428 2.16 -23.74 11.25
CA HIS A 428 3.37 -23.15 10.67
C HIS A 428 3.78 -21.88 11.41
N ILE A 429 5.09 -21.66 11.55
CA ILE A 429 5.65 -20.44 12.12
C ILE A 429 6.28 -19.65 10.96
N PRO A 430 5.99 -18.35 10.82
CA PRO A 430 6.63 -17.51 9.80
C PRO A 430 8.15 -17.56 9.89
N MET A 431 8.83 -17.59 8.74
CA MET A 431 10.28 -17.55 8.70
C MET A 431 10.82 -16.28 9.34
N ILE A 432 11.70 -16.44 10.32
CA ILE A 432 12.43 -15.34 10.95
C ILE A 432 13.71 -15.07 10.15
N LEU A 433 13.89 -13.84 9.68
CA LEU A 433 15.11 -13.42 9.01
C LEU A 433 16.26 -13.30 10.03
N ARG A 434 17.38 -13.95 9.76
CA ARG A 434 18.59 -13.95 10.58
C ARG A 434 19.73 -13.25 9.83
N GLN A 435 20.82 -12.96 10.55
CA GLN A 435 22.01 -12.33 10.00
C GLN A 435 22.58 -13.12 8.80
N GLU A 436 22.58 -14.45 8.86
CA GLU A 436 23.03 -15.31 7.75
C GLU A 436 22.29 -15.04 6.43
N HIS A 437 20.97 -14.78 6.51
CA HIS A 437 20.18 -14.43 5.32
C HIS A 437 20.54 -13.05 4.78
N VAL A 438 20.88 -12.09 5.64
CA VAL A 438 21.33 -10.75 5.20
C VAL A 438 22.69 -10.84 4.51
N GLU A 439 23.59 -11.67 5.03
CA GLU A 439 24.90 -11.92 4.42
C GLU A 439 24.78 -12.62 3.06
N GLN A 440 23.83 -13.56 2.92
CA GLN A 440 23.48 -14.14 1.61
C GLN A 440 22.93 -13.11 0.63
N ILE A 441 22.01 -12.22 1.08
CA ILE A 441 21.49 -11.12 0.25
C ILE A 441 22.65 -10.21 -0.20
N GLN A 442 23.57 -9.87 0.71
CA GLN A 442 24.75 -9.08 0.39
C GLN A 442 25.61 -9.74 -0.68
N ALA A 443 25.88 -11.04 -0.56
CA ALA A 443 26.72 -11.78 -1.49
C ALA A 443 26.09 -11.93 -2.88
N GLN A 444 24.76 -12.13 -2.95
CA GLN A 444 24.07 -12.49 -4.18
C GLN A 444 23.38 -11.30 -4.87
N CYS A 445 23.18 -10.17 -4.19
CA CYS A 445 22.49 -8.99 -4.72
C CYS A 445 23.38 -7.73 -4.80
N PRO A 446 24.39 -7.70 -5.69
CA PRO A 446 25.35 -6.60 -5.76
C PRO A 446 24.76 -5.27 -6.27
N LEU A 447 23.59 -5.30 -6.91
CA LEU A 447 22.90 -4.12 -7.46
C LEU A 447 21.79 -3.58 -6.54
N LEU A 448 21.61 -4.17 -5.36
CA LEU A 448 20.49 -3.87 -4.47
C LEU A 448 20.57 -2.44 -3.94
N GLN A 449 19.47 -1.72 -4.13
CA GLN A 449 19.31 -0.29 -3.84
C GLN A 449 18.26 -0.04 -2.78
N ASN A 450 17.16 -0.80 -2.83
CA ASN A 450 16.04 -0.72 -1.90
C ASN A 450 15.80 -2.10 -1.29
N LEU A 451 15.80 -2.18 0.03
CA LEU A 451 15.51 -3.41 0.77
C LEU A 451 14.36 -3.16 1.75
N ALA A 452 13.38 -4.05 1.76
CA ALA A 452 12.30 -4.07 2.74
C ALA A 452 12.19 -5.45 3.37
N VAL A 453 12.46 -5.58 4.67
CA VAL A 453 12.52 -6.88 5.36
C VAL A 453 12.04 -6.78 6.81
N PRO A 454 11.52 -7.87 7.40
CA PRO A 454 11.28 -7.89 8.83
C PRO A 454 12.59 -8.05 9.63
N VAL A 455 12.59 -7.47 10.82
CA VAL A 455 13.56 -7.74 11.87
C VAL A 455 12.78 -8.13 13.11
N LYS A 456 13.01 -9.35 13.61
CA LYS A 456 12.41 -9.82 14.85
C LYS A 456 12.92 -8.98 16.01
N ARG A 457 12.02 -8.39 16.79
CA ARG A 457 12.37 -7.67 18.03
C ARG A 457 12.71 -8.66 19.13
N THR A 458 13.87 -8.47 19.77
CA THR A 458 14.40 -9.33 20.84
C THR A 458 14.82 -8.47 22.04
N LYS A 459 13.95 -7.55 22.45
CA LYS A 459 14.15 -6.66 23.60
C LYS A 459 15.41 -5.79 23.46
N SER A 460 15.77 -5.41 22.22
CA SER A 460 16.93 -4.57 21.92
C SER A 460 18.28 -5.20 22.35
N ASP A 461 18.37 -6.54 22.31
CA ASP A 461 19.58 -7.28 22.68
C ASP A 461 20.72 -7.15 21.65
N SER A 462 21.86 -7.77 21.95
CA SER A 462 23.04 -7.71 21.08
C SER A 462 22.83 -8.38 19.72
N LEU A 463 22.01 -9.43 19.64
CA LEU A 463 21.69 -10.12 18.38
C LEU A 463 20.88 -9.20 17.45
N GLU A 464 19.94 -8.45 18.01
CA GLU A 464 19.19 -7.43 17.29
C GLU A 464 20.12 -6.31 16.79
N ALA A 465 21.03 -5.84 17.65
CA ALA A 465 22.01 -4.82 17.29
C ALA A 465 22.92 -5.28 16.15
N ASP A 466 23.38 -6.53 16.17
CA ASP A 466 24.21 -7.12 15.11
C ASP A 466 23.44 -7.29 13.80
N MET A 467 22.15 -7.64 13.88
CA MET A 467 21.26 -7.64 12.71
C MET A 467 21.21 -6.25 12.06
N TYR A 468 21.05 -5.17 12.83
CA TYR A 468 21.09 -3.81 12.27
C TYR A 468 22.43 -3.48 11.61
N LYS A 469 23.55 -3.81 12.25
CA LYS A 469 24.90 -3.59 11.67
C LYS A 469 25.06 -4.32 10.33
N SER A 470 24.47 -5.49 10.17
CA SER A 470 24.59 -6.29 8.94
C SER A 470 24.06 -5.55 7.70
N PHE A 471 22.99 -4.75 7.82
CA PHE A 471 22.47 -3.95 6.71
C PHE A 471 23.43 -2.86 6.25
N GLY A 472 24.31 -2.38 7.13
CA GLY A 472 25.36 -1.42 6.78
C GLY A 472 26.34 -1.97 5.73
N LYS A 473 26.50 -3.30 5.65
CA LYS A 473 27.43 -3.97 4.72
C LYS A 473 26.93 -4.01 3.27
N LEU A 474 25.66 -3.63 3.01
CA LEU A 474 25.09 -3.59 1.66
C LEU A 474 25.54 -2.32 0.92
N GLU A 475 26.54 -2.44 0.05
CA GLU A 475 27.26 -1.30 -0.54
C GLU A 475 26.38 -0.30 -1.30
N ARG A 476 25.40 -0.75 -2.08
CA ARG A 476 24.57 0.12 -2.94
C ARG A 476 23.22 0.49 -2.33
N LEU A 477 22.95 0.01 -1.12
CA LEU A 477 21.70 0.26 -0.42
C LEU A 477 21.59 1.75 -0.06
N HIS A 478 20.55 2.41 -0.57
CA HIS A 478 20.26 3.81 -0.26
C HIS A 478 18.86 4.02 0.35
N SER A 479 17.95 3.05 0.24
CA SER A 479 16.67 3.02 0.95
C SER A 479 16.48 1.70 1.69
N LEU A 480 16.12 1.77 2.98
CA LEU A 480 15.90 0.60 3.82
C LEU A 480 14.58 0.75 4.58
N ASP A 481 13.69 -0.23 4.43
CA ASP A 481 12.43 -0.33 5.19
C ASP A 481 12.52 -1.55 6.11
N LEU A 482 12.55 -1.33 7.42
CA LEU A 482 12.56 -2.40 8.42
C LEU A 482 11.19 -2.51 9.06
N THR A 483 10.58 -3.69 8.92
CA THR A 483 9.40 -4.07 9.68
C THR A 483 9.85 -4.70 10.99
N LEU A 484 9.75 -3.98 12.10
CA LEU A 484 10.06 -4.47 13.44
C LEU A 484 8.94 -5.43 13.87
N ASP A 485 9.20 -6.72 13.76
CA ASP A 485 8.25 -7.80 14.05
C ASP A 485 8.25 -8.13 15.54
N CYS A 486 7.16 -7.79 16.21
CA CYS A 486 6.91 -8.04 17.62
C CYS A 486 6.06 -9.30 17.88
N SER A 487 5.65 -10.04 16.83
CA SER A 487 4.81 -11.23 16.97
C SER A 487 5.61 -12.40 17.55
N ASP A 488 5.00 -13.28 18.34
CA ASP A 488 5.64 -14.53 18.78
C ASP A 488 4.72 -15.73 18.63
N TRP A 489 4.73 -16.29 17.41
CA TRP A 489 3.87 -17.42 17.05
C TRP A 489 4.23 -18.70 17.80
N ARG A 490 5.45 -18.82 18.33
CA ARG A 490 5.90 -20.01 19.07
C ARG A 490 5.08 -20.20 20.34
N VAL A 491 4.63 -19.12 20.98
CA VAL A 491 3.84 -19.17 22.22
C VAL A 491 2.61 -20.06 22.10
N MET A 492 1.93 -20.06 20.95
CA MET A 492 0.74 -20.89 20.72
C MET A 492 0.98 -22.08 19.81
N ARG A 493 2.06 -22.08 19.02
CA ARG A 493 2.31 -23.08 17.96
C ARG A 493 3.44 -24.05 18.27
N ASP A 494 4.27 -23.76 19.27
CA ASP A 494 5.35 -24.62 19.73
C ASP A 494 5.08 -25.07 21.17
N SER A 495 4.55 -26.29 21.32
CA SER A 495 4.26 -26.88 22.63
C SER A 495 5.51 -27.23 23.43
N THR A 496 6.70 -27.16 22.83
CA THR A 496 7.98 -27.42 23.48
C THR A 496 8.68 -26.15 23.96
N LEU A 497 8.10 -24.98 23.68
CA LEU A 497 8.66 -23.69 24.09
C LEU A 497 8.72 -23.61 25.62
N ALA A 498 9.93 -23.52 26.15
CA ALA A 498 10.14 -23.23 27.56
C ALA A 498 9.86 -21.75 27.85
N ASP A 499 9.39 -21.45 29.06
CA ASP A 499 9.25 -20.07 29.53
C ASP A 499 10.61 -19.37 29.52
N ASP A 500 10.60 -18.06 29.25
CA ASP A 500 11.81 -17.25 29.36
C ASP A 500 12.32 -17.29 30.81
N PRO A 501 13.62 -17.56 31.05
CA PRO A 501 14.18 -17.66 32.40
C PRO A 501 14.01 -16.39 33.26
N SER A 502 13.69 -15.25 32.64
CA SER A 502 13.41 -13.99 33.32
C SER A 502 11.97 -13.86 33.85
N PHE A 503 11.11 -14.85 33.62
CA PHE A 503 9.74 -14.83 34.14
C PHE A 503 9.73 -15.08 35.65
N ASP A 504 9.12 -14.15 36.38
CA ASP A 504 8.84 -14.30 37.80
C ASP A 504 7.49 -15.02 38.05
N GLU A 505 7.13 -15.15 39.33
CA GLU A 505 5.91 -15.87 39.72
C GLU A 505 4.63 -15.28 39.09
N ASP A 506 4.54 -13.96 38.91
CA ASP A 506 3.37 -13.34 38.29
C ASP A 506 3.41 -13.48 36.77
N ASP A 507 4.59 -13.40 36.15
CA ASP A 507 4.76 -13.63 34.71
C ASP A 507 4.34 -15.04 34.30
N CYS A 508 4.57 -16.04 35.15
CA CYS A 508 4.18 -17.43 34.93
C CYS A 508 2.65 -17.66 34.99
N ARG A 509 1.87 -16.69 35.49
CA ARG A 509 0.40 -16.81 35.55
C ARG A 509 -0.22 -16.62 34.18
N LEU A 510 -1.33 -17.30 33.95
CA LEU A 510 -2.10 -17.18 32.71
C LEU A 510 -2.67 -15.77 32.54
N PHE A 511 -2.69 -15.30 31.29
CA PHE A 511 -3.32 -14.06 30.89
C PHE A 511 -4.78 -14.32 30.50
N ALA A 512 -5.72 -13.63 31.16
CA ALA A 512 -7.15 -13.56 30.78
C ALA A 512 -7.96 -14.89 30.70
N GLY A 513 -7.80 -15.84 31.64
CA GLY A 513 -8.81 -16.85 32.03
C GLY A 513 -9.36 -17.83 30.96
N GLU A 514 -9.18 -19.14 31.22
CA GLU A 514 -9.76 -20.34 30.56
C GLU A 514 -9.69 -20.53 29.04
N THR A 515 -9.63 -19.49 28.20
CA THR A 515 -9.72 -19.64 26.72
C THR A 515 -8.38 -19.84 26.01
N ASN A 516 -7.25 -19.43 26.60
CA ASN A 516 -5.90 -19.56 26.01
C ASN A 516 -4.90 -20.16 27.02
N ALA A 517 -4.88 -21.49 27.15
CA ALA A 517 -4.13 -22.21 28.20
C ALA A 517 -2.59 -22.02 28.19
N HIS A 518 -2.01 -21.44 27.13
CA HIS A 518 -0.56 -21.24 27.00
C HIS A 518 -0.14 -19.76 27.10
N LEU A 519 -1.09 -18.82 27.06
CA LEU A 519 -0.76 -17.41 27.09
C LEU A 519 -0.57 -16.94 28.53
N LYS A 520 0.64 -16.50 28.86
CA LYS A 520 1.06 -16.05 30.20
C LYS A 520 1.26 -14.55 30.23
N LYS A 521 1.20 -13.94 31.42
CA LYS A 521 1.45 -12.51 31.61
C LYS A 521 2.85 -12.10 31.15
N GLY A 522 3.85 -12.97 31.32
CA GLY A 522 5.21 -12.74 30.82
C GLY A 522 5.27 -12.54 29.30
N HIS A 523 4.50 -13.30 28.53
CA HIS A 523 4.44 -13.13 27.06
C HIS A 523 3.88 -11.76 26.66
N ILE A 524 2.87 -11.26 27.39
CA ILE A 524 2.32 -9.91 27.18
C ILE A 524 3.35 -8.85 27.60
N ARG A 525 4.06 -9.08 28.70
CA ARG A 525 5.12 -8.19 29.19
C ARG A 525 6.20 -7.98 28.12
N GLU A 526 6.67 -9.07 27.51
CA GLU A 526 7.65 -9.01 26.43
C GLU A 526 7.11 -8.38 25.16
N ALA A 527 5.87 -8.69 24.79
CA ALA A 527 5.22 -8.06 23.64
C ALA A 527 5.19 -6.53 23.79
N PHE A 528 4.81 -6.02 24.97
CA PHE A 528 4.83 -4.58 25.23
C PHE A 528 6.24 -3.99 25.13
N MET A 529 7.26 -4.62 25.70
CA MET A 529 8.65 -4.15 25.58
C MET A 529 9.14 -4.12 24.14
N ASN A 530 8.78 -5.13 23.33
CA ASN A 530 9.17 -5.20 21.93
C ASN A 530 8.46 -4.15 21.06
N CYS A 531 7.18 -3.88 21.35
CA CYS A 531 6.39 -2.87 20.65
C CYS A 531 6.80 -1.44 20.97
N ALA A 532 7.35 -1.19 22.16
CA ALA A 532 7.73 0.13 22.62
C ALA A 532 8.93 0.68 21.83
N VAL A 533 8.65 1.47 20.80
CA VAL A 533 9.67 2.10 19.93
C VAL A 533 9.52 3.61 19.98
N ASP A 534 10.30 4.27 20.83
CA ASP A 534 10.36 5.74 20.90
C ASP A 534 11.44 6.33 19.97
N GLU A 535 11.55 7.66 19.94
CA GLU A 535 12.52 8.36 19.10
C GLU A 535 13.97 7.96 19.44
N ALA A 536 14.26 7.72 20.73
CA ALA A 536 15.60 7.40 21.19
C ALA A 536 16.06 6.05 20.65
N LEU A 537 15.20 5.02 20.68
CA LEU A 537 15.51 3.73 20.08
C LEU A 537 15.57 3.82 18.55
N ALA A 538 14.60 4.50 17.91
CA ALA A 538 14.62 4.68 16.46
C ALA A 538 15.94 5.34 15.99
N ARG A 539 16.37 6.41 16.67
CA ARG A 539 17.65 7.07 16.44
C ARG A 539 18.84 6.14 16.65
N SER A 540 18.85 5.37 17.73
CA SER A 540 19.92 4.42 18.04
C SER A 540 20.05 3.31 16.98
N ILE A 541 18.93 2.77 16.49
CA ILE A 541 18.89 1.82 15.37
C ILE A 541 19.48 2.47 14.12
N GLY A 542 19.00 3.67 13.76
CA GLY A 542 19.51 4.41 12.61
C GLY A 542 21.00 4.67 12.68
N GLU A 543 21.51 5.18 13.81
CA GLU A 543 22.93 5.41 14.04
C GLU A 543 23.75 4.14 13.93
N THR A 544 23.26 3.01 14.46
CA THR A 544 23.94 1.71 14.37
C THR A 544 24.13 1.29 12.92
N ILE A 545 23.09 1.44 12.09
CA ILE A 545 23.16 1.13 10.65
C ILE A 545 24.08 2.12 9.93
N TYR A 546 23.96 3.42 10.21
CA TYR A 546 24.76 4.45 9.56
C TYR A 546 26.25 4.33 9.87
N ARG A 547 26.62 3.98 11.10
CA ARG A 547 28.03 3.76 11.50
C ARG A 547 28.63 2.53 10.83
N ALA A 548 27.83 1.49 10.63
CA ALA A 548 28.24 0.27 9.92
C ALA A 548 28.21 0.42 8.39
N LYS A 549 27.67 1.54 7.87
CA LYS A 549 27.42 1.70 6.44
C LYS A 549 28.72 1.78 5.64
N ILE A 550 28.85 0.91 4.64
CA ILE A 550 29.89 0.98 3.61
C ILE A 550 29.30 1.37 2.25
N GLY A 551 30.13 1.96 1.38
CA GLY A 551 29.72 2.34 0.03
C GLY A 551 28.79 3.56 -0.01
N THR A 552 27.66 3.42 -0.68
CA THR A 552 26.68 4.50 -0.89
C THR A 552 26.02 4.89 0.44
N PRO A 553 25.92 6.17 0.80
CA PRO A 553 25.23 6.56 2.03
C PRO A 553 23.75 6.19 1.96
N LEU A 554 23.24 5.66 3.08
CA LEU A 554 21.81 5.42 3.24
C LEU A 554 21.09 6.78 3.31
N ARG A 555 20.10 6.99 2.45
CA ARG A 555 19.34 8.26 2.34
C ARG A 555 18.10 8.24 3.21
N SER A 556 17.45 7.09 3.30
CA SER A 556 16.20 6.90 4.01
C SER A 556 16.21 5.56 4.73
N LEU A 557 15.88 5.58 6.01
CA LEU A 557 15.57 4.42 6.82
C LEU A 557 14.16 4.59 7.38
N LYS A 558 13.28 3.65 7.07
CA LYS A 558 11.93 3.60 7.59
C LYS A 558 11.82 2.43 8.57
N LEU A 559 11.28 2.69 9.74
CA LEU A 559 11.00 1.71 10.78
C LEU A 559 9.49 1.62 10.96
N TYR A 560 8.94 0.41 10.82
CA TYR A 560 7.52 0.13 10.99
C TYR A 560 7.35 -1.00 12.00
N THR A 561 6.63 -0.76 13.09
CA THR A 561 6.38 -1.78 14.12
C THR A 561 5.10 -2.57 13.81
N THR A 562 5.15 -3.90 13.89
CA THR A 562 3.99 -4.77 13.61
C THR A 562 3.94 -5.99 14.53
N GLY A 563 2.81 -6.68 14.56
CA GLY A 563 2.68 -8.00 15.19
C GLY A 563 2.62 -7.95 16.72
N GLY A 564 2.46 -6.78 17.34
CA GLY A 564 2.33 -6.67 18.78
C GLY A 564 1.19 -7.52 19.34
N CYS A 565 1.49 -8.34 20.34
CA CYS A 565 0.57 -9.33 20.93
C CYS A 565 -0.03 -10.34 19.93
N ASN A 566 0.55 -10.49 18.73
CA ASN A 566 0.18 -11.56 17.81
C ASN A 566 0.98 -12.83 18.16
N PHE A 567 0.29 -13.84 18.70
CA PHE A 567 0.90 -15.11 19.09
C PHE A 567 0.54 -16.26 18.13
N GLY A 568 0.18 -15.97 16.88
CA GLY A 568 -0.12 -17.00 15.87
C GLY A 568 -1.50 -17.66 16.01
N HIS A 569 -2.43 -16.98 16.66
CA HIS A 569 -3.82 -17.40 16.80
C HIS A 569 -4.76 -16.23 16.46
N THR A 570 -6.05 -16.51 16.26
CA THR A 570 -7.03 -15.53 15.78
C THR A 570 -7.69 -14.74 16.91
N THR A 571 -7.46 -15.12 18.17
CA THR A 571 -8.04 -14.43 19.32
C THR A 571 -7.29 -13.13 19.58
N THR A 572 -7.97 -12.00 19.40
CA THR A 572 -7.45 -10.68 19.80
C THR A 572 -7.86 -10.37 21.23
N HIS A 573 -6.89 -10.07 22.08
CA HIS A 573 -7.15 -9.60 23.45
C HIS A 573 -7.41 -8.11 23.44
N TRP A 574 -8.70 -7.73 23.47
CA TRP A 574 -9.15 -6.34 23.37
C TRP A 574 -8.50 -5.41 24.40
N ASP A 575 -8.13 -5.93 25.57
CA ASP A 575 -7.49 -5.18 26.66
C ASP A 575 -6.01 -4.85 26.38
N THR A 576 -5.37 -5.50 25.41
CA THR A 576 -3.98 -5.22 24.99
C THR A 576 -3.86 -4.24 23.82
N ASN A 577 -4.93 -4.10 23.01
CA ASN A 577 -4.86 -3.42 21.73
C ASN A 577 -4.49 -1.93 21.88
N ASP A 578 -5.14 -1.22 22.81
CA ASP A 578 -4.87 0.20 23.08
C ASP A 578 -3.38 0.46 23.43
N PHE A 579 -2.75 -0.47 24.17
CA PHE A 579 -1.34 -0.39 24.52
C PHE A 579 -0.45 -0.63 23.31
N VAL A 580 -0.71 -1.71 22.57
CA VAL A 580 0.08 -2.06 21.38
C VAL A 580 0.03 -0.95 20.35
N GLU A 581 -1.15 -0.41 20.05
CA GLU A 581 -1.32 0.66 19.07
C GLU A 581 -0.61 1.97 19.47
N HIS A 582 -0.51 2.28 20.76
CA HIS A 582 0.21 3.47 21.25
C HIS A 582 1.73 3.28 21.32
N LEU A 583 2.18 2.11 21.75
CA LEU A 583 3.60 1.76 21.89
C LEU A 583 4.28 1.61 20.53
N SER A 584 3.57 1.03 19.55
CA SER A 584 4.05 0.67 18.21
C SER A 584 4.18 1.89 17.29
N ARG A 585 5.11 2.79 17.60
CA ARG A 585 5.36 3.95 16.74
C ARG A 585 6.18 3.56 15.52
N SER A 586 6.00 4.34 14.45
CA SER A 586 6.72 4.20 13.19
C SER A 586 7.56 5.45 12.95
N TRP A 587 8.74 5.27 12.36
CA TRP A 587 9.74 6.33 12.26
C TRP A 587 10.36 6.38 10.88
N LEU A 588 10.64 7.60 10.42
CA LEU A 588 11.41 7.87 9.22
C LEU A 588 12.66 8.64 9.62
N ILE A 589 13.79 8.07 9.26
CA ILE A 589 15.11 8.56 9.59
C ILE A 589 15.80 8.94 8.28
N ARG A 590 16.07 10.22 8.09
CA ARG A 590 16.71 10.76 6.89
C ARG A 590 17.99 11.49 7.24
N ARG A 591 18.99 11.38 6.37
CA ARG A 591 20.15 12.29 6.41
C ARG A 591 19.76 13.65 5.86
N SER A 592 20.35 14.70 6.43
CA SER A 592 20.27 16.06 5.88
C SER A 592 20.71 16.05 4.41
N VAL A 593 19.98 16.77 3.55
CA VAL A 593 20.31 16.94 2.12
C VAL A 593 21.47 17.93 1.92
N ARG A 594 21.89 18.59 3.00
CA ARG A 594 22.93 19.62 2.99
C ARG A 594 24.30 18.98 3.13
N ASP A 595 25.13 19.13 2.09
CA ASP A 595 26.52 18.68 2.07
C ASP A 595 27.38 19.32 3.18
N ASP A 596 26.94 20.47 3.73
CA ASP A 596 27.61 21.18 4.85
C ASP A 596 27.19 20.69 6.25
N ASP A 597 26.21 19.77 6.36
CA ASP A 597 25.65 19.28 7.62
C ASP A 597 25.48 17.74 7.63
N ASP A 598 26.55 17.04 7.23
CA ASP A 598 26.61 15.59 6.98
C ASP A 598 26.31 14.72 8.24
N ASN A 599 26.28 15.33 9.43
CA ASN A 599 26.04 14.66 10.71
C ASN A 599 24.61 14.78 11.25
N ASN A 600 23.73 15.57 10.63
CA ASN A 600 22.42 15.82 11.20
C ASN A 600 21.38 14.80 10.69
N ILE A 601 21.01 13.87 11.57
CA ILE A 601 19.98 12.87 11.31
C ILE A 601 18.62 13.44 11.72
N LEU A 602 17.74 13.63 10.74
CA LEU A 602 16.35 13.98 10.96
C LEU A 602 15.56 12.70 11.27
N VAL A 603 14.88 12.70 12.42
CA VAL A 603 14.00 11.61 12.86
C VAL A 603 12.57 12.16 12.92
N VAL A 604 11.67 11.57 12.17
CA VAL A 604 10.26 11.98 12.05
C VAL A 604 9.36 10.81 12.41
N GLU A 605 8.41 11.02 13.32
CA GLU A 605 7.38 10.04 13.59
C GLU A 605 6.37 10.00 12.43
N LEU A 606 6.18 8.82 11.84
CA LEU A 606 5.17 8.58 10.81
C LEU A 606 3.83 8.22 11.46
N GLY A 607 2.73 8.76 10.93
CA GLY A 607 1.37 8.52 11.45
C GLY A 607 1.07 9.27 12.75
N ARG A 608 1.92 10.23 13.15
CA ARG A 608 1.80 10.95 14.44
C ARG A 608 0.43 11.62 14.60
N GLN A 609 -0.04 12.32 13.57
CA GLN A 609 -1.34 13.00 13.62
C GLN A 609 -2.49 12.01 13.78
N ALA A 610 -2.41 10.86 13.12
CA ALA A 610 -3.40 9.79 13.22
C ALA A 610 -3.42 9.19 14.63
N ARG A 611 -2.24 8.89 15.20
CA ARG A 611 -2.08 8.45 16.58
C ARG A 611 -2.68 9.44 17.58
N GLU A 612 -2.29 10.72 17.50
CA GLU A 612 -2.81 11.76 18.42
C GLU A 612 -4.33 11.92 18.31
N THR A 613 -4.90 11.75 17.12
CA THR A 613 -6.35 11.76 16.90
C THR A 613 -7.01 10.57 17.58
N ARG A 614 -6.44 9.37 17.42
CA ARG A 614 -6.91 8.14 18.07
C ARG A 614 -6.83 8.22 19.59
N ASP A 615 -5.73 8.72 20.15
CA ASP A 615 -5.52 8.89 21.60
C ASP A 615 -6.55 9.84 22.21
N LYS A 616 -6.89 10.91 21.49
CA LYS A 616 -7.96 11.83 21.89
C LYS A 616 -9.32 11.13 21.90
N MET A 617 -9.65 10.38 20.85
CA MET A 617 -10.91 9.62 20.79
C MET A 617 -11.00 8.61 21.94
N LEU A 618 -9.91 7.91 22.24
CA LEU A 618 -9.85 6.93 23.32
C LEU A 618 -10.03 7.58 24.70
N THR A 619 -9.42 8.74 24.92
CA THR A 619 -9.61 9.54 26.15
C THR A 619 -11.07 9.98 26.32
N GLU A 620 -11.73 10.41 25.24
CA GLU A 620 -13.16 10.75 25.27
C GLU A 620 -14.05 9.52 25.56
N ILE A 621 -13.69 8.34 25.05
CA ILE A 621 -14.39 7.09 25.33
C ILE A 621 -14.27 6.70 26.81
N TYR A 622 -13.07 6.73 27.38
CA TYR A 622 -12.86 6.45 28.80
C TYR A 622 -13.66 7.40 29.70
N ALA A 623 -13.68 8.70 29.37
CA ALA A 623 -14.46 9.69 30.11
C ALA A 623 -15.98 9.41 30.05
N ARG A 624 -16.51 8.98 28.89
CA ARG A 624 -17.94 8.67 28.72
C ARG A 624 -18.38 7.42 29.45
N ARG A 625 -17.52 6.39 29.50
CA ARG A 625 -17.88 5.09 30.09
C ARG A 625 -17.78 5.07 31.61
N SER A 626 -17.22 6.10 32.24
CA SER A 626 -16.83 6.08 33.67
C SER A 626 -15.98 4.84 34.02
N GLU A 627 -15.35 4.23 33.02
CA GLU A 627 -14.42 3.12 33.19
C GLU A 627 -13.11 3.73 33.71
N THR A 628 -12.72 3.35 34.92
CA THR A 628 -11.34 3.60 35.34
C THR A 628 -10.45 2.71 34.49
N PHE A 629 -9.41 3.30 33.89
CA PHE A 629 -8.29 2.62 33.22
C PHE A 629 -7.61 1.51 34.08
N HIS A 630 -8.09 1.21 35.29
CA HIS A 630 -7.31 0.67 36.39
C HIS A 630 -7.56 -0.82 36.69
N ASP A 631 -8.42 -1.53 35.97
CA ASP A 631 -8.86 -2.88 36.38
C ASP A 631 -8.88 -3.92 35.25
N CYS A 632 -7.88 -3.91 34.35
CA CYS A 632 -7.67 -5.01 33.40
C CYS A 632 -6.26 -5.61 33.51
N SER A 633 -6.14 -6.87 33.11
CA SER A 633 -4.88 -7.62 33.22
C SER A 633 -3.73 -6.96 32.44
N ALA A 634 -4.04 -6.39 31.27
CA ALA A 634 -3.07 -5.66 30.47
C ALA A 634 -2.47 -4.44 31.19
N VAL A 635 -3.29 -3.66 31.93
CA VAL A 635 -2.80 -2.49 32.70
C VAL A 635 -1.84 -2.92 33.79
N HIS A 636 -2.14 -4.00 34.51
CA HIS A 636 -1.23 -4.52 35.53
C HIS A 636 0.11 -4.95 34.95
N VAL A 637 0.10 -5.65 33.80
CA VAL A 637 1.33 -6.01 33.10
C VAL A 637 2.09 -4.77 32.64
N PHE A 638 1.42 -3.80 32.02
CA PHE A 638 2.02 -2.54 31.59
C PHE A 638 2.70 -1.80 32.75
N ARG A 639 2.01 -1.67 33.89
CA ARG A 639 2.52 -0.95 35.07
C ARG A 639 3.69 -1.66 35.76
N ARG A 640 3.82 -2.99 35.59
CA ARG A 640 5.02 -3.72 36.03
C ARG A 640 6.24 -3.43 35.15
N VAL A 641 6.03 -3.09 33.87
CA VAL A 641 7.13 -2.64 32.98
C VAL A 641 7.45 -1.16 33.22
N TRP A 642 6.43 -0.31 33.23
CA TRP A 642 6.57 1.14 33.39
C TRP A 642 5.67 1.67 34.52
N PRO A 643 6.24 1.83 35.72
CA PRO A 643 5.56 2.51 36.83
C PRO A 643 5.16 3.94 36.46
N PRO A 644 4.11 4.51 37.08
CA PRO A 644 3.71 5.89 36.81
C PRO A 644 4.85 6.89 37.08
N LYS A 645 5.09 7.83 36.16
CA LYS A 645 6.06 8.92 36.39
C LYS A 645 5.47 9.93 37.37
N GLU A 646 6.31 10.55 38.17
CA GLU A 646 5.89 11.57 39.13
C GLU A 646 5.20 12.74 38.39
N GLY A 647 3.97 13.08 38.79
CA GLY A 647 3.16 14.13 38.17
C GLY A 647 2.50 13.76 36.83
N SER A 648 2.71 12.54 36.32
CA SER A 648 2.05 12.05 35.12
C SER A 648 0.55 11.85 35.34
N LYS A 649 -0.24 12.26 34.35
CA LYS A 649 -1.70 12.12 34.36
C LYS A 649 -2.22 11.06 33.39
N ASP A 650 -1.36 10.59 32.49
CA ASP A 650 -1.70 9.63 31.44
C ASP A 650 -0.59 8.58 31.32
N TRP A 651 -0.98 7.31 31.29
CA TRP A 651 -0.07 6.18 31.12
C TRP A 651 0.70 6.25 29.80
N ARG A 652 0.12 6.95 28.80
CA ARG A 652 0.72 7.18 27.49
C ARG A 652 2.05 7.93 27.54
N ASP A 653 2.31 8.65 28.64
CA ASP A 653 3.55 9.40 28.88
C ASP A 653 4.55 8.64 29.77
N ASP A 654 4.16 7.49 30.34
CA ASP A 654 4.92 6.80 31.38
C ASP A 654 5.94 5.79 30.85
N TRP A 655 5.90 5.46 29.57
CA TRP A 655 6.78 4.45 28.98
C TRP A 655 8.05 5.07 28.35
N ALA A 656 9.02 4.20 28.09
CA ALA A 656 10.20 4.45 27.29
C ALA A 656 10.69 3.12 26.69
N SER A 657 11.32 3.17 25.52
CA SER A 657 11.85 1.97 24.87
C SER A 657 13.06 1.39 25.63
N LEU A 658 13.35 0.11 25.38
CA LEU A 658 14.60 -0.51 25.83
C LEU A 658 15.76 -0.02 24.95
N ARG A 659 16.84 0.43 25.60
CA ARG A 659 18.06 0.89 24.90
C ARG A 659 18.69 -0.26 24.13
N LEU A 660 19.12 0.03 22.91
CA LEU A 660 19.87 -0.91 22.08
C LEU A 660 21.20 -1.25 22.73
N GLN A 661 21.45 -2.55 22.90
CA GLN A 661 22.70 -3.05 23.45
C GLN A 661 23.80 -3.01 22.37
N THR A 662 24.51 -1.89 22.30
CA THR A 662 25.68 -1.72 21.43
C THR A 662 26.96 -1.87 22.24
N TYR A 663 27.82 -2.82 21.87
CA TYR A 663 29.19 -2.94 22.39
C TYR A 663 30.08 -1.79 21.91
#